data_AF-A0A5F9C8J0-F1
#
_entry.id   AF-A0A5F9C8J0-F1
#
_cell.length_a   1.000
_cell.length_b   1.000
_cell.length_c   1.000
_cell.angle_alpha   90.00
_cell.angle_beta   90.00
_cell.angle_gamma   90.00
#
_symmetry.space_group_name_H-M   'P 1'
#
loop_
_entity.id
_entity.type
_entity.pdbx_description
1 polymer ?
#
loop_
_entity_poly.entity_id
_entity_poly.type
_entity_poly.pdbx_seq_one_letter_code
_entity_poly.pdbx_strand_id
1 'polypeptide(L)'
;LSPQKQQNQETLDQVEKEKKECQQKLAKEQGALREQLQVHIQTIGILVSEKADLQSALAHTQQAARQKAGESEDLANRLQTTHQRVGELERTLSAVSTQQKQVDRHNKELTQERDALKLELYKNKNNEDLKQQNSELQERLRVLETEKKALQLGTEELQKKLEMSELLLQQVRACAGAQPQPQPAGASPGLSGRPRDRYAEGLEEERALWQEKMQQMSAQLCTLREEKEHGLSRVQELETTVAELKSQRAPPAGPSAAEQQLQAQAEQLQKELESLAGQLQAQVQDNAGLSRLNQQQEQRLLQLEREAELWGSQAEERKQILESMQSDRVTISRALLQNRELKEQLAELQDGFVRLSNDNMELTSSLQAEQHVKNELAKKLGQLQERLGELKETVELKSQEAQSLQQQRDQYLGHLQQYVAAYQQHAAAYQQLSSEKEALHKQILLQTQLMDRLQHEEVQGKVAVQVARQELQETQVRAGGPGRAPGEDLAPVCLLTLPGDGEEEEEEEEEEETPQAKVPVPEDLESREAVVTFFTSALARAEEERARLRGQLREQKARCRRLAVLAVPSQGEPEGTSAAGTGGDSVSGETHQALQGAMEKLQTRFLEVMAEKAELRERVEELEHRCIQLSGETDTIGEYIALYQNQRAVLKERHREKEEYISRLAQDKEDMKIKLLELQELVLQLVGERSEWQGRVLAAAPDRADHPAPAAPALQDAADPQAGLGEVSLADTVEPARGEAGEGSSTQNPTAQQIMKLLREIQHPQERPGLGTNPCIPFFYRADEHDEVKILIV
;
A
#
# COMPACT_ATOMS: atom_id res chain seq x y z
N LEU A 1 0.18 125.30 12.14
CA LEU A 1 -0.44 124.36 11.17
C LEU A 1 -1.82 124.01 11.70
N SER A 2 -2.83 123.85 10.84
CA SER A 2 -4.24 123.75 11.25
C SER A 2 -4.59 122.36 11.79
N PRO A 3 -5.34 122.23 12.91
CA PRO A 3 -5.69 120.92 13.49
C PRO A 3 -6.47 120.02 12.51
N GLN A 4 -7.29 120.62 11.64
CA GLN A 4 -8.04 119.94 10.59
C GLN A 4 -7.14 119.18 9.58
N LYS A 5 -5.87 119.59 9.39
CA LYS A 5 -4.92 118.80 8.58
C LYS A 5 -4.41 117.56 9.31
N GLN A 6 -4.21 117.66 10.61
CA GLN A 6 -3.76 116.54 11.44
C GLN A 6 -4.88 115.49 11.56
N GLN A 7 -6.11 115.91 11.87
CA GLN A 7 -7.28 115.02 11.93
C GLN A 7 -7.56 114.32 10.59
N ASN A 8 -7.34 114.99 9.45
CA ASN A 8 -7.46 114.37 8.13
C ASN A 8 -6.32 113.38 7.81
N GLN A 9 -5.13 113.55 8.41
CA GLN A 9 -4.04 112.58 8.28
C GLN A 9 -4.32 111.36 9.16
N GLU A 10 -4.73 111.57 10.41
CA GLU A 10 -5.07 110.51 11.36
C GLU A 10 -6.22 109.62 10.85
N THR A 11 -7.24 110.20 10.20
CA THR A 11 -8.31 109.41 9.55
C THR A 11 -7.84 108.67 8.30
N LEU A 12 -6.92 109.24 7.51
CA LEU A 12 -6.35 108.57 6.33
C LEU A 12 -5.44 107.40 6.73
N ASP A 13 -4.59 107.59 7.74
CA ASP A 13 -3.71 106.56 8.29
C ASP A 13 -4.52 105.41 8.92
N GLN A 14 -5.63 105.73 9.61
CA GLN A 14 -6.56 104.74 10.15
C GLN A 14 -7.29 103.96 9.04
N VAL A 15 -7.78 104.62 7.98
CA VAL A 15 -8.39 103.93 6.83
C VAL A 15 -7.37 103.08 6.06
N GLU A 16 -6.12 103.52 5.96
CA GLU A 16 -5.04 102.69 5.42
C GLU A 16 -4.74 101.48 6.30
N LYS A 17 -4.77 101.62 7.62
CA LYS A 17 -4.59 100.52 8.58
C LYS A 17 -5.74 99.51 8.46
N GLU A 18 -6.99 99.96 8.51
CA GLU A 18 -8.17 99.11 8.33
C GLU A 18 -8.17 98.38 6.98
N LYS A 19 -7.75 99.07 5.90
CA LYS A 19 -7.57 98.45 4.58
C LYS A 19 -6.50 97.36 4.59
N LYS A 20 -5.35 97.60 5.24
CA LYS A 20 -4.27 96.60 5.38
C LYS A 20 -4.72 95.41 6.23
N GLU A 21 -5.44 95.63 7.33
CA GLU A 21 -6.02 94.57 8.16
C GLU A 21 -7.09 93.76 7.41
N CYS A 22 -7.98 94.42 6.65
CA CYS A 22 -8.96 93.75 5.80
C CYS A 22 -8.28 92.90 4.72
N GLN A 23 -7.24 93.42 4.05
CA GLN A 23 -6.44 92.66 3.08
C GLN A 23 -5.72 91.47 3.74
N GLN A 24 -5.22 91.59 4.97
CA GLN A 24 -4.63 90.48 5.71
C GLN A 24 -5.66 89.41 6.12
N LYS A 25 -6.88 89.81 6.52
CA LYS A 25 -7.98 88.88 6.80
C LYS A 25 -8.36 88.09 5.54
N LEU A 26 -8.61 88.78 4.42
CA LEU A 26 -8.86 88.16 3.12
C LEU A 26 -7.73 87.22 2.66
N ALA A 27 -6.47 87.59 2.89
CA ALA A 27 -5.32 86.74 2.55
C ALA A 27 -5.26 85.47 3.42
N LYS A 28 -5.57 85.55 4.71
CA LYS A 28 -5.67 84.41 5.63
C LYS A 28 -6.84 83.49 5.27
N GLU A 29 -8.02 84.05 4.98
CA GLU A 29 -9.20 83.31 4.53
C GLU A 29 -8.93 82.58 3.20
N GLN A 30 -8.28 83.24 2.22
CA GLN A 30 -7.84 82.58 0.99
C GLN A 30 -6.73 81.53 1.21
N GLY A 31 -5.93 81.64 2.28
CA GLY A 31 -4.99 80.61 2.69
C GLY A 31 -5.73 79.36 3.18
N ALA A 32 -6.57 79.53 4.20
CA ALA A 32 -7.37 78.44 4.79
C ALA A 32 -8.26 77.72 3.75
N LEU A 33 -8.88 78.46 2.82
CA LEU A 33 -9.67 77.87 1.73
C LEU A 33 -8.81 77.06 0.74
N ARG A 34 -7.56 77.46 0.47
CA ARG A 34 -6.62 76.67 -0.36
C ARG A 34 -6.16 75.42 0.38
N GLU A 35 -5.89 75.51 1.68
CA GLU A 35 -5.51 74.37 2.52
C GLU A 35 -6.66 73.35 2.62
N GLN A 36 -7.89 73.80 2.87
CA GLN A 36 -9.09 72.94 2.84
C GLN A 36 -9.29 72.26 1.47
N LEU A 37 -9.16 73.02 0.37
CA LEU A 37 -9.24 72.46 -0.98
C LEU A 37 -8.13 71.43 -1.24
N GLN A 38 -6.90 71.68 -0.79
CA GLN A 38 -5.78 70.75 -0.93
C GLN A 38 -6.00 69.46 -0.14
N VAL A 39 -6.52 69.55 1.10
CA VAL A 39 -6.92 68.37 1.89
C VAL A 39 -8.03 67.60 1.17
N HIS A 40 -9.06 68.26 0.66
CA HIS A 40 -10.14 67.59 -0.09
C HIS A 40 -9.63 66.90 -1.37
N ILE A 41 -8.69 67.52 -2.11
CA ILE A 41 -8.05 66.88 -3.27
C ILE A 41 -7.27 65.63 -2.85
N GLN A 42 -6.55 65.67 -1.72
CA GLN A 42 -5.85 64.50 -1.18
C GLN A 42 -6.83 63.40 -0.74
N THR A 43 -7.91 63.74 -0.02
CA THR A 43 -8.94 62.77 0.38
C THR A 43 -9.63 62.13 -0.83
N ILE A 44 -9.98 62.91 -1.86
CA ILE A 44 -10.55 62.38 -3.11
C ILE A 44 -9.55 61.49 -3.83
N GLY A 45 -8.26 61.85 -3.85
CA GLY A 45 -7.18 61.01 -4.41
C GLY A 45 -7.12 59.65 -3.72
N ILE A 46 -7.06 59.61 -2.39
CA ILE A 46 -7.02 58.39 -1.57
C ILE A 46 -8.26 57.52 -1.86
N LEU A 47 -9.46 58.09 -1.78
CA LEU A 47 -10.72 57.38 -2.05
C LEU A 47 -10.82 56.84 -3.49
N VAL A 48 -10.19 57.49 -4.47
CA VAL A 48 -10.13 57.01 -5.86
C VAL A 48 -9.15 55.85 -6.01
N SER A 49 -7.97 55.88 -5.35
CA SER A 49 -7.06 54.72 -5.30
C SER A 49 -7.70 53.53 -4.56
N GLU A 50 -8.22 53.73 -3.35
CA GLU A 50 -8.89 52.67 -2.58
C GLU A 50 -10.04 52.03 -3.37
N LYS A 51 -10.84 52.84 -4.07
CA LYS A 51 -11.89 52.34 -4.97
C LYS A 51 -11.33 51.51 -6.12
N ALA A 52 -10.22 51.91 -6.75
CA ALA A 52 -9.61 51.16 -7.84
C ALA A 52 -9.00 49.83 -7.36
N ASP A 53 -8.35 49.85 -6.20
CA ASP A 53 -7.77 48.66 -5.56
C ASP A 53 -8.86 47.67 -5.12
N LEU A 54 -9.94 48.16 -4.49
CA LEU A 54 -11.12 47.35 -4.15
C LEU A 54 -11.84 46.80 -5.39
N GLN A 55 -11.93 47.57 -6.49
CA GLN A 55 -12.48 47.08 -7.75
C GLN A 55 -11.60 45.97 -8.37
N SER A 56 -10.28 46.10 -8.28
CA SER A 56 -9.34 45.07 -8.74
C SER A 56 -9.41 43.81 -7.88
N ALA A 57 -9.42 43.95 -6.55
CA ALA A 57 -9.61 42.84 -5.62
C ALA A 57 -10.96 42.12 -5.82
N LEU A 58 -12.03 42.86 -6.08
CA LEU A 58 -13.35 42.31 -6.41
C LEU A 58 -13.32 41.53 -7.74
N ALA A 59 -12.65 42.06 -8.77
CA ALA A 59 -12.49 41.36 -10.05
C ALA A 59 -11.68 40.06 -9.91
N HIS A 60 -10.57 40.08 -9.17
CA HIS A 60 -9.75 38.89 -8.90
C HIS A 60 -10.51 37.83 -8.08
N THR A 61 -11.23 38.23 -7.02
CA THR A 61 -12.02 37.29 -6.21
C THR A 61 -13.21 36.70 -6.98
N GLN A 62 -13.90 37.50 -7.80
CA GLN A 62 -14.94 36.98 -8.71
C GLN A 62 -14.37 35.99 -9.74
N GLN A 63 -13.19 36.25 -10.30
CA GLN A 63 -12.56 35.34 -11.26
C GLN A 63 -12.11 34.04 -10.60
N ALA A 64 -11.51 34.10 -9.40
CA ALA A 64 -11.16 32.93 -8.61
C ALA A 64 -12.41 32.10 -8.24
N ALA A 65 -13.51 32.74 -7.85
CA ALA A 65 -14.77 32.07 -7.57
C ALA A 65 -15.34 31.35 -8.80
N ARG A 66 -15.27 31.97 -9.99
CA ARG A 66 -15.65 31.31 -11.27
C ARG A 66 -14.76 30.11 -11.60
N GLN A 67 -13.46 30.21 -11.37
CA GLN A 67 -12.54 29.10 -11.56
C GLN A 67 -12.85 27.93 -10.60
N LYS A 68 -13.12 28.21 -9.32
CA LYS A 68 -13.53 27.18 -8.36
C LYS A 68 -14.92 26.60 -8.61
N ALA A 69 -15.85 27.36 -9.21
CA ALA A 69 -17.10 26.80 -9.71
C ALA A 69 -16.85 25.78 -10.84
N GLY A 70 -16.05 26.14 -11.85
CA GLY A 70 -15.68 25.23 -12.94
C GLY A 70 -14.93 23.98 -12.48
N GLU A 71 -13.95 24.12 -11.58
CA GLU A 71 -13.26 22.97 -10.96
C GLU A 71 -14.24 22.05 -10.21
N SER A 72 -15.24 22.60 -9.53
CA SER A 72 -16.28 21.83 -8.83
C SER A 72 -17.22 21.10 -9.81
N GLU A 73 -17.60 21.74 -10.92
CA GLU A 73 -18.39 21.13 -11.99
C GLU A 73 -17.62 19.99 -12.67
N ASP A 74 -16.33 20.18 -12.99
CA ASP A 74 -15.46 19.13 -13.53
C ASP A 74 -15.29 17.94 -12.55
N LEU A 75 -15.16 18.22 -11.25
CA LEU A 75 -15.10 17.16 -10.23
C LEU A 75 -16.44 16.42 -10.09
N ALA A 76 -17.58 17.12 -10.16
CA ALA A 76 -18.91 16.50 -10.15
C ALA A 76 -19.14 15.62 -11.39
N ASN A 77 -18.75 16.10 -12.58
CA ASN A 77 -18.81 15.33 -13.83
C ASN A 77 -17.93 14.07 -13.76
N ARG A 78 -16.70 14.18 -13.24
CA ARG A 78 -15.81 13.02 -13.01
C ARG A 78 -16.40 12.05 -11.99
N LEU A 79 -16.98 12.54 -10.89
CA LEU A 79 -17.64 11.69 -9.90
C LEU A 79 -18.80 10.92 -10.55
N GLN A 80 -19.63 11.59 -11.34
CA GLN A 80 -20.74 10.96 -12.07
C GLN A 80 -20.28 9.85 -13.03
N THR A 81 -19.21 10.06 -13.81
CA THR A 81 -18.69 9.01 -14.69
C THR A 81 -18.10 7.84 -13.90
N THR A 82 -17.45 8.08 -12.75
CA THR A 82 -16.99 6.98 -11.89
C THR A 82 -18.14 6.18 -11.28
N HIS A 83 -19.24 6.82 -10.84
CA HIS A 83 -20.43 6.10 -10.37
C HIS A 83 -21.10 5.28 -11.48
N GLN A 84 -21.17 5.81 -12.72
CA GLN A 84 -21.65 5.05 -13.87
C GLN A 84 -20.79 3.81 -14.10
N ARG A 85 -19.46 3.95 -14.06
CA ARG A 85 -18.51 2.84 -14.24
C ARG A 85 -18.57 1.81 -13.10
N VAL A 86 -18.75 2.23 -11.86
CA VAL A 86 -19.00 1.30 -10.73
C VAL A 86 -20.27 0.51 -10.97
N GLY A 87 -21.37 1.16 -11.36
CA GLY A 87 -22.63 0.47 -11.69
C GLY A 87 -22.53 -0.47 -12.90
N GLU A 88 -21.64 -0.22 -13.87
CA GLU A 88 -21.30 -1.21 -14.91
C GLU A 88 -20.57 -2.42 -14.33
N LEU A 89 -19.53 -2.18 -13.52
CA LEU A 89 -18.73 -3.23 -12.91
C LEU A 89 -19.59 -4.13 -12.01
N GLU A 90 -20.48 -3.56 -11.18
CA GLU A 90 -21.47 -4.29 -10.38
C GLU A 90 -22.37 -5.21 -11.21
N ARG A 91 -22.84 -4.75 -12.39
CA ARG A 91 -23.64 -5.57 -13.32
C ARG A 91 -22.80 -6.69 -13.92
N THR A 92 -21.57 -6.42 -14.34
CA THR A 92 -20.67 -7.47 -14.88
C THR A 92 -20.29 -8.51 -13.82
N LEU A 93 -20.00 -8.09 -12.59
CA LEU A 93 -19.70 -8.97 -11.45
C LEU A 93 -20.93 -9.81 -11.07
N SER A 94 -22.12 -9.23 -11.13
CA SER A 94 -23.38 -9.96 -10.95
C SER A 94 -23.58 -11.03 -12.02
N ALA A 95 -23.36 -10.69 -13.30
CA ALA A 95 -23.44 -11.62 -14.42
C ALA A 95 -22.42 -12.76 -14.27
N VAL A 96 -21.14 -12.45 -14.02
CA VAL A 96 -20.09 -13.44 -13.76
C VAL A 96 -20.42 -14.31 -12.55
N SER A 97 -20.99 -13.75 -11.47
CA SER A 97 -21.45 -14.53 -10.31
C SER A 97 -22.56 -15.52 -10.69
N THR A 98 -23.51 -15.13 -11.54
CA THR A 98 -24.54 -16.06 -12.06
C THR A 98 -23.96 -17.13 -12.99
N GLN A 99 -23.00 -16.76 -13.85
CA GLN A 99 -22.34 -17.69 -14.76
C GLN A 99 -21.47 -18.71 -14.00
N GLN A 100 -20.73 -18.28 -12.98
CA GLN A 100 -19.99 -19.18 -12.08
C GLN A 100 -20.94 -20.16 -11.39
N LYS A 101 -22.06 -19.69 -10.83
CA LYS A 101 -23.08 -20.56 -10.21
C LYS A 101 -23.71 -21.56 -11.19
N GLN A 102 -23.72 -21.26 -12.49
CA GLN A 102 -24.16 -22.18 -13.54
C GLN A 102 -23.07 -23.20 -13.90
N VAL A 103 -21.81 -22.76 -14.04
CA VAL A 103 -20.64 -23.63 -14.24
C VAL A 103 -20.44 -24.59 -13.05
N ASP A 104 -20.66 -24.13 -11.82
CA ASP A 104 -20.60 -24.95 -10.60
C ASP A 104 -21.70 -26.03 -10.54
N ARG A 105 -22.87 -25.78 -11.15
CA ARG A 105 -23.93 -26.78 -11.30
C ARG A 105 -23.54 -27.79 -12.36
N HIS A 106 -23.08 -27.33 -13.52
CA HIS A 106 -22.67 -28.21 -14.61
C HIS A 106 -21.47 -29.09 -14.25
N ASN A 107 -20.49 -28.56 -13.52
CA ASN A 107 -19.41 -29.37 -12.96
C ASN A 107 -19.91 -30.43 -11.97
N LYS A 108 -20.95 -30.14 -11.17
CA LYS A 108 -21.55 -31.14 -10.28
C LYS A 108 -22.27 -32.23 -11.09
N GLU A 109 -23.05 -31.87 -12.10
CA GLU A 109 -23.68 -32.79 -13.05
C GLU A 109 -22.62 -33.71 -13.70
N LEU A 110 -21.57 -33.15 -14.29
CA LEU A 110 -20.46 -33.91 -14.88
C LEU A 110 -19.74 -34.82 -13.88
N THR A 111 -19.58 -34.41 -12.61
CA THR A 111 -19.02 -35.32 -11.58
C THR A 111 -19.96 -36.47 -11.22
N GLN A 112 -21.27 -36.23 -11.23
CA GLN A 112 -22.28 -37.27 -10.98
C GLN A 112 -22.34 -38.26 -12.15
N GLU A 113 -22.35 -37.77 -13.40
CA GLU A 113 -22.26 -38.61 -14.60
C GLU A 113 -20.99 -39.45 -14.61
N ARG A 114 -19.83 -38.83 -14.35
CA ARG A 114 -18.53 -39.50 -14.23
C ARG A 114 -18.58 -40.64 -13.20
N ASP A 115 -19.19 -40.41 -12.04
CA ASP A 115 -19.20 -41.40 -10.96
C ASP A 115 -20.30 -42.46 -11.15
N ALA A 116 -21.41 -42.14 -11.82
CA ALA A 116 -22.37 -43.12 -12.34
C ALA A 116 -21.72 -44.04 -13.38
N LEU A 117 -21.02 -43.49 -14.37
CA LEU A 117 -20.28 -44.26 -15.38
C LEU A 117 -19.17 -45.12 -14.76
N LYS A 118 -18.48 -44.65 -13.71
CA LYS A 118 -17.57 -45.50 -12.92
C LYS A 118 -18.32 -46.67 -12.28
N LEU A 119 -19.47 -46.45 -11.65
CA LEU A 119 -20.27 -47.50 -11.02
C LEU A 119 -20.77 -48.53 -12.03
N GLU A 120 -21.16 -48.10 -13.23
CA GLU A 120 -21.48 -49.01 -14.36
C GLU A 120 -20.26 -49.79 -14.84
N LEU A 121 -19.10 -49.13 -14.99
CA LEU A 121 -17.85 -49.82 -15.31
C LEU A 121 -17.41 -50.82 -14.23
N TYR A 122 -17.67 -50.57 -12.95
CA TYR A 122 -17.43 -51.56 -11.89
C TYR A 122 -18.40 -52.75 -11.98
N LYS A 123 -19.70 -52.52 -12.23
CA LYS A 123 -20.67 -53.61 -12.48
C LYS A 123 -20.25 -54.47 -13.69
N ASN A 124 -19.91 -53.82 -14.80
CA ASN A 124 -19.49 -54.46 -16.05
C ASN A 124 -18.13 -55.17 -15.95
N LYS A 125 -17.23 -54.74 -15.06
CA LYS A 125 -15.97 -55.43 -14.75
C LYS A 125 -16.17 -56.64 -13.87
N ASN A 126 -17.06 -56.56 -12.88
CA ASN A 126 -17.37 -57.68 -12.00
C ASN A 126 -18.01 -58.80 -12.82
N ASN A 127 -19.07 -58.49 -13.58
CA ASN A 127 -19.60 -59.39 -14.63
C ASN A 127 -19.95 -60.82 -14.14
N GLU A 128 -20.24 -60.96 -12.84
CA GLU A 128 -20.39 -62.26 -12.18
C GLU A 128 -21.60 -63.03 -12.71
N ASP A 129 -22.68 -62.34 -13.09
CA ASP A 129 -23.85 -62.98 -13.71
C ASP A 129 -23.50 -63.66 -15.03
N LEU A 130 -22.68 -63.04 -15.89
CA LEU A 130 -22.23 -63.65 -17.14
C LEU A 130 -21.17 -64.74 -16.92
N LYS A 131 -20.31 -64.60 -15.91
CA LYS A 131 -19.37 -65.68 -15.50
C LYS A 131 -20.16 -66.90 -14.99
N GLN A 132 -21.16 -66.69 -14.14
CA GLN A 132 -22.01 -67.75 -13.62
C GLN A 132 -22.78 -68.43 -14.76
N GLN A 133 -23.45 -67.67 -15.63
CA GLN A 133 -24.14 -68.23 -16.81
C GLN A 133 -23.20 -69.04 -17.71
N ASN A 134 -21.97 -68.56 -17.96
CA ASN A 134 -20.96 -69.34 -18.68
C ASN A 134 -20.56 -70.62 -17.94
N SER A 135 -20.40 -70.58 -16.62
CA SER A 135 -20.08 -71.77 -15.82
C SER A 135 -21.22 -72.81 -15.82
N GLU A 136 -22.48 -72.37 -15.74
CA GLU A 136 -23.66 -73.24 -15.84
C GLU A 136 -23.78 -73.87 -17.23
N LEU A 137 -23.51 -73.12 -18.30
CA LEU A 137 -23.50 -73.64 -19.67
C LEU A 137 -22.34 -74.63 -19.90
N GLN A 138 -21.16 -74.35 -19.36
CA GLN A 138 -20.02 -75.28 -19.40
C GLN A 138 -20.33 -76.59 -18.66
N GLU A 139 -20.95 -76.54 -17.48
CA GLU A 139 -21.28 -77.74 -16.72
C GLU A 139 -22.38 -78.57 -17.41
N ARG A 140 -23.42 -77.93 -17.96
CA ARG A 140 -24.42 -78.61 -18.81
C ARG A 140 -23.77 -79.30 -20.01
N LEU A 141 -22.78 -78.67 -20.64
CA LEU A 141 -22.04 -79.25 -21.76
C LEU A 141 -21.16 -80.43 -21.33
N ARG A 142 -20.52 -80.37 -20.15
CA ARG A 142 -19.79 -81.52 -19.56
C ARG A 142 -20.71 -82.71 -19.29
N VAL A 143 -21.92 -82.48 -18.74
CA VAL A 143 -22.90 -83.53 -18.50
C VAL A 143 -23.34 -84.17 -19.83
N LEU A 144 -23.68 -83.37 -20.84
CA LEU A 144 -24.02 -83.90 -22.17
C LEU A 144 -22.85 -84.66 -22.82
N GLU A 145 -21.60 -84.26 -22.57
CA GLU A 145 -20.43 -85.02 -22.98
C GLU A 145 -20.28 -86.37 -22.25
N THR A 146 -20.55 -86.45 -20.95
CA THR A 146 -20.48 -87.72 -20.21
C THR A 146 -21.62 -88.66 -20.57
N GLU A 147 -22.84 -88.13 -20.76
CA GLU A 147 -23.99 -88.86 -21.30
C GLU A 147 -23.69 -89.40 -22.72
N LYS A 148 -23.12 -88.57 -23.60
CA LYS A 148 -22.69 -89.00 -24.94
C LYS A 148 -21.64 -90.12 -24.85
N LYS A 149 -20.63 -90.00 -23.98
CA LYS A 149 -19.60 -91.03 -23.78
C LYS A 149 -20.19 -92.34 -23.23
N ALA A 150 -21.14 -92.25 -22.30
CA ALA A 150 -21.87 -93.42 -21.78
C ALA A 150 -22.74 -94.09 -22.85
N LEU A 151 -23.43 -93.32 -23.68
CA LEU A 151 -24.19 -93.84 -24.82
C LEU A 151 -23.27 -94.47 -25.88
N GLN A 152 -22.10 -93.88 -26.15
CA GLN A 152 -21.09 -94.46 -27.05
C GLN A 152 -20.60 -95.82 -26.54
N LEU A 153 -20.22 -95.92 -25.26
CA LEU A 153 -19.84 -97.19 -24.63
C LEU A 153 -21.00 -98.21 -24.67
N GLY A 154 -22.24 -97.77 -24.44
CA GLY A 154 -23.44 -98.60 -24.59
C GLY A 154 -23.65 -99.12 -26.01
N THR A 155 -23.42 -98.29 -27.04
CA THR A 155 -23.47 -98.74 -28.44
C THR A 155 -22.32 -99.69 -28.78
N GLU A 156 -21.11 -99.46 -28.27
CA GLU A 156 -19.99 -100.40 -28.43
C GLU A 156 -20.29 -101.74 -27.75
N GLU A 157 -20.88 -101.75 -26.56
CA GLU A 157 -21.31 -102.98 -25.89
C GLU A 157 -22.37 -103.73 -26.68
N LEU A 158 -23.37 -103.03 -27.22
CA LEU A 158 -24.40 -103.62 -28.08
C LEU A 158 -23.80 -104.15 -29.39
N GLN A 159 -22.83 -103.45 -29.98
CA GLN A 159 -22.08 -103.91 -31.14
C GLN A 159 -21.26 -105.17 -30.83
N LYS A 160 -20.51 -105.19 -29.72
CA LYS A 160 -19.76 -106.39 -29.26
C LYS A 160 -20.69 -107.58 -28.98
N LYS A 161 -21.91 -107.33 -28.48
CA LYS A 161 -22.96 -108.36 -28.30
C LYS A 161 -23.54 -108.83 -29.64
N LEU A 162 -23.71 -107.94 -30.62
CA LEU A 162 -24.11 -108.27 -31.99
C LEU A 162 -23.03 -109.13 -32.66
N GLU A 163 -21.77 -108.67 -32.68
CA GLU A 163 -20.60 -109.39 -33.22
C GLU A 163 -20.46 -110.79 -32.58
N MET A 164 -20.68 -110.92 -31.26
CA MET A 164 -20.71 -112.21 -30.57
C MET A 164 -21.86 -113.10 -31.07
N SER A 165 -23.06 -112.55 -31.28
CA SER A 165 -24.20 -113.30 -31.82
C SER A 165 -24.01 -113.69 -33.29
N GLU A 166 -23.35 -112.84 -34.09
CA GLU A 166 -22.97 -113.14 -35.47
C GLU A 166 -21.87 -114.20 -35.52
N LEU A 167 -20.89 -114.19 -34.60
CA LEU A 167 -19.90 -115.25 -34.45
C LEU A 167 -20.54 -116.59 -34.07
N LEU A 168 -21.55 -116.60 -33.19
CA LEU A 168 -22.33 -117.82 -32.89
C LEU A 168 -23.11 -118.29 -34.13
N LEU A 169 -23.73 -117.39 -34.89
CA LEU A 169 -24.40 -117.72 -36.16
C LEU A 169 -23.43 -118.19 -37.25
N GLN A 170 -22.19 -117.71 -37.26
CA GLN A 170 -21.13 -118.18 -38.15
C GLN A 170 -20.58 -119.54 -37.71
N GLN A 171 -20.39 -119.79 -36.41
CA GLN A 171 -19.96 -121.11 -35.90
C GLN A 171 -21.01 -122.20 -36.17
N VAL A 172 -22.30 -121.89 -36.10
CA VAL A 172 -23.38 -122.79 -36.53
C VAL A 172 -23.37 -123.05 -38.05
N ARG A 173 -22.73 -122.18 -38.85
CA ARG A 173 -22.62 -122.30 -40.32
C ARG A 173 -21.28 -122.87 -40.82
N ALA A 174 -20.23 -122.90 -39.99
CA ALA A 174 -18.85 -123.13 -40.45
C ALA A 174 -18.18 -124.43 -39.96
N CYS A 175 -18.85 -125.26 -39.16
CA CYS A 175 -18.27 -126.49 -38.62
C CYS A 175 -18.31 -127.70 -39.60
N ALA A 176 -17.54 -127.62 -40.69
CA ALA A 176 -17.26 -128.75 -41.57
C ALA A 176 -15.89 -128.63 -42.28
N GLY A 177 -14.85 -129.34 -41.80
CA GLY A 177 -13.62 -129.60 -42.58
C GLY A 177 -12.26 -129.20 -41.95
N ALA A 178 -11.50 -130.20 -41.50
CA ALA A 178 -10.03 -130.38 -41.44
C ALA A 178 -9.01 -129.18 -41.53
N GLN A 179 -8.17 -129.03 -40.48
CA GLN A 179 -6.70 -129.31 -40.39
C GLN A 179 -5.69 -129.00 -41.55
N PRO A 180 -4.35 -128.89 -41.30
CA PRO A 180 -3.57 -128.48 -40.09
C PRO A 180 -2.20 -127.72 -40.34
N GLN A 181 -1.38 -127.54 -39.26
CA GLN A 181 0.12 -127.47 -39.21
C GLN A 181 0.89 -126.10 -39.53
N PRO A 182 2.20 -125.89 -39.18
CA PRO A 182 2.73 -125.75 -37.78
C PRO A 182 3.99 -124.80 -37.50
N GLN A 183 4.15 -124.35 -36.23
CA GLN A 183 5.45 -124.16 -35.47
C GLN A 183 6.55 -123.11 -35.89
N PRO A 184 7.62 -122.82 -35.08
CA PRO A 184 7.74 -122.72 -33.59
C PRO A 184 8.64 -121.58 -32.97
N ALA A 185 8.47 -121.38 -31.65
CA ALA A 185 9.30 -120.88 -30.52
C ALA A 185 10.80 -120.39 -30.58
N GLY A 186 11.21 -119.60 -29.55
CA GLY A 186 12.60 -119.40 -29.07
C GLY A 186 12.76 -118.29 -27.99
N ALA A 187 13.64 -118.42 -26.96
CA ALA A 187 13.75 -117.47 -25.83
C ALA A 187 15.14 -117.35 -25.14
N SER A 188 15.43 -116.19 -24.48
CA SER A 188 16.04 -115.86 -23.15
C SER A 188 17.11 -116.77 -22.44
N PRO A 189 17.74 -116.39 -21.28
CA PRO A 189 18.30 -115.13 -20.72
C PRO A 189 19.70 -115.31 -19.99
N GLY A 190 20.19 -114.35 -19.15
CA GLY A 190 20.74 -114.71 -17.80
C GLY A 190 22.18 -114.32 -17.30
N LEU A 191 22.32 -113.12 -16.71
CA LEU A 191 23.04 -112.69 -15.46
C LEU A 191 24.33 -113.36 -14.84
N SER A 192 25.34 -112.50 -14.57
CA SER A 192 26.09 -112.23 -13.29
C SER A 192 27.17 -113.17 -12.67
N GLY A 193 28.24 -112.59 -12.07
CA GLY A 193 29.05 -113.20 -10.97
C GLY A 193 30.61 -113.07 -10.99
N ARG A 194 31.25 -112.78 -9.84
CA ARG A 194 32.72 -112.79 -9.50
C ARG A 194 32.89 -113.30 -8.03
N PRO A 195 34.09 -113.61 -7.44
CA PRO A 195 35.44 -113.03 -7.64
C PRO A 195 36.67 -113.99 -7.48
N ARG A 196 37.86 -113.38 -7.24
CA ARG A 196 39.21 -113.89 -6.86
C ARG A 196 39.26 -114.60 -5.47
N ASP A 197 40.33 -115.27 -5.00
CA ASP A 197 41.76 -115.43 -5.38
C ASP A 197 42.29 -116.85 -5.01
N ARG A 198 43.25 -117.42 -5.76
CA ARG A 198 44.23 -118.46 -5.32
C ARG A 198 45.27 -118.72 -6.43
N TYR A 199 46.48 -118.17 -6.29
CA TYR A 199 47.53 -118.25 -7.33
C TYR A 199 48.97 -118.42 -6.77
N ALA A 200 49.12 -118.78 -5.49
CA ALA A 200 50.39 -118.65 -4.78
C ALA A 200 51.28 -119.91 -4.76
N GLU A 201 50.70 -121.12 -4.70
CA GLU A 201 51.44 -122.32 -4.26
C GLU A 201 52.06 -123.14 -5.42
N GLY A 202 51.48 -123.10 -6.62
CA GLY A 202 51.99 -123.88 -7.78
C GLY A 202 53.22 -123.26 -8.49
N LEU A 203 53.64 -122.05 -8.11
CA LEU A 203 54.64 -121.28 -8.86
C LEU A 203 56.09 -121.46 -8.40
N GLU A 204 56.36 -122.27 -7.38
CA GLU A 204 57.73 -122.47 -6.86
C GLU A 204 58.33 -123.82 -7.26
N GLU A 205 57.54 -124.90 -7.24
CA GLU A 205 58.00 -126.26 -7.60
C GLU A 205 58.47 -126.36 -9.06
N GLU A 206 57.76 -125.72 -10.01
CA GLU A 206 58.17 -125.70 -11.42
C GLU A 206 59.52 -125.00 -11.65
N ARG A 207 59.88 -124.00 -10.83
CA ARG A 207 61.12 -123.21 -11.03
C ARG A 207 62.37 -124.04 -10.77
N ALA A 208 62.32 -124.96 -9.82
CA ALA A 208 63.44 -125.84 -9.51
C ALA A 208 63.76 -126.77 -10.69
N LEU A 209 62.73 -127.40 -11.28
CA LEU A 209 62.85 -128.30 -12.43
C LEU A 209 63.44 -127.62 -13.66
N TRP A 210 63.11 -126.34 -13.90
CA TRP A 210 63.70 -125.57 -15.01
C TRP A 210 65.16 -125.16 -14.77
N GLN A 211 65.60 -124.95 -13.52
CA GLN A 211 67.00 -124.61 -13.23
C GLN A 211 67.96 -125.79 -13.45
N GLU A 212 67.61 -127.00 -13.01
CA GLU A 212 68.44 -128.20 -13.24
C GLU A 212 68.61 -128.48 -14.74
N LYS A 213 67.51 -128.37 -15.49
CA LYS A 213 67.48 -128.57 -16.96
C LYS A 213 68.32 -127.52 -17.71
N MET A 214 68.40 -126.29 -17.20
CA MET A 214 69.27 -125.24 -17.74
C MET A 214 70.76 -125.58 -17.56
N GLN A 215 71.15 -126.18 -16.43
CA GLN A 215 72.54 -126.57 -16.19
C GLN A 215 73.01 -127.68 -17.15
N GLN A 216 72.17 -128.68 -17.44
CA GLN A 216 72.50 -129.70 -18.46
C GLN A 216 72.76 -129.09 -19.84
N MET A 217 71.94 -128.14 -20.29
CA MET A 217 72.16 -127.43 -21.56
C MET A 217 73.47 -126.63 -21.56
N SER A 218 73.86 -126.04 -20.43
CA SER A 218 75.11 -125.27 -20.33
C SER A 218 76.38 -126.13 -20.49
N ALA A 219 76.32 -127.40 -20.06
CA ALA A 219 77.41 -128.35 -20.27
C ALA A 219 77.55 -128.75 -21.75
N GLN A 220 76.44 -128.95 -22.46
CA GLN A 220 76.45 -129.26 -23.90
C GLN A 220 76.97 -128.11 -24.77
N LEU A 221 76.85 -126.86 -24.32
CA LEU A 221 77.46 -125.71 -24.97
C LEU A 221 78.98 -125.59 -24.71
N CYS A 222 79.52 -126.31 -23.72
CA CYS A 222 80.96 -126.36 -23.49
C CYS A 222 81.69 -127.31 -24.46
N THR A 223 81.06 -128.37 -24.98
CA THR A 223 81.66 -129.20 -26.04
C THR A 223 81.59 -128.52 -27.41
N LEU A 224 80.54 -127.73 -27.67
CA LEU A 224 80.48 -126.84 -28.85
C LEU A 224 81.57 -125.74 -28.84
N ARG A 225 82.19 -125.46 -27.68
CA ARG A 225 83.39 -124.61 -27.60
C ARG A 225 84.63 -125.32 -28.14
N GLU A 226 84.74 -126.64 -27.96
CA GLU A 226 85.84 -127.48 -28.45
C GLU A 226 85.74 -127.65 -29.98
N GLU A 227 84.53 -127.82 -30.53
CA GLU A 227 84.32 -127.78 -31.98
C GLU A 227 84.74 -126.43 -32.60
N LYS A 228 84.58 -125.32 -31.86
CA LYS A 228 85.05 -124.00 -32.33
C LYS A 228 86.57 -123.94 -32.51
N GLU A 229 87.35 -124.81 -31.87
CA GLU A 229 88.81 -124.88 -32.06
C GLU A 229 89.17 -125.40 -33.45
N HIS A 230 88.27 -126.11 -34.17
CA HIS A 230 88.44 -126.41 -35.60
C HIS A 230 88.47 -125.14 -36.48
N GLY A 231 88.00 -123.99 -36.00
CA GLY A 231 88.14 -122.72 -36.72
C GLY A 231 89.61 -122.41 -37.06
N LEU A 232 90.54 -122.77 -36.18
CA LEU A 232 91.98 -122.50 -36.34
C LEU A 232 92.59 -123.24 -37.55
N SER A 233 91.99 -124.34 -38.01
CA SER A 233 92.54 -125.16 -39.09
C SER A 233 92.40 -124.55 -40.49
N ARG A 234 91.33 -123.77 -40.73
CA ARG A 234 91.01 -123.22 -42.07
C ARG A 234 90.57 -121.76 -42.07
N VAL A 235 90.77 -121.03 -40.97
CA VAL A 235 90.93 -119.56 -41.07
C VAL A 235 92.02 -119.27 -42.09
N GLN A 236 93.25 -119.77 -41.91
CA GLN A 236 94.42 -119.38 -42.71
C GLN A 236 94.41 -119.75 -44.21
N GLU A 237 93.33 -120.32 -44.76
CA GLU A 237 93.03 -120.17 -46.20
C GLU A 237 92.85 -118.67 -46.60
N LEU A 238 92.70 -117.76 -45.61
CA LEU A 238 92.95 -116.31 -45.70
C LEU A 238 94.08 -115.97 -46.68
N GLU A 239 95.24 -116.58 -46.47
CA GLU A 239 96.52 -116.04 -46.94
C GLU A 239 96.78 -116.37 -48.42
N THR A 240 96.09 -117.36 -48.98
CA THR A 240 96.15 -117.69 -50.41
C THR A 240 95.29 -116.76 -51.27
N THR A 241 94.19 -116.22 -50.74
CA THR A 241 93.24 -115.37 -51.51
C THR A 241 93.48 -113.88 -51.30
N VAL A 242 94.08 -113.49 -50.17
CA VAL A 242 94.81 -112.20 -50.04
C VAL A 242 95.87 -112.05 -51.16
N ALA A 243 96.38 -113.17 -51.70
CA ALA A 243 97.35 -113.22 -52.78
C ALA A 243 96.78 -113.16 -54.22
N GLU A 244 95.46 -113.07 -54.44
CA GLU A 244 94.93 -112.45 -55.68
C GLU A 244 94.91 -110.90 -55.62
N LEU A 245 95.69 -110.37 -54.66
CA LEU A 245 96.64 -109.29 -54.94
C LEU A 245 96.04 -107.98 -55.46
N LYS A 246 94.92 -107.57 -54.85
CA LYS A 246 94.37 -106.21 -54.94
C LYS A 246 93.99 -105.91 -56.40
N SER A 247 92.83 -106.33 -56.87
CA SER A 247 92.48 -106.30 -58.31
C SER A 247 91.32 -105.36 -58.72
N GLN A 248 91.19 -104.09 -58.30
CA GLN A 248 91.95 -103.26 -57.36
C GLN A 248 91.07 -102.05 -56.97
N ARG A 249 90.97 -101.72 -55.67
CA ARG A 249 90.28 -100.53 -55.09
C ARG A 249 88.78 -100.31 -55.40
N ALA A 250 87.97 -100.52 -54.37
CA ALA A 250 86.88 -99.61 -53.99
C ALA A 250 86.74 -99.64 -52.44
N PRO A 251 86.65 -98.49 -51.72
CA PRO A 251 86.43 -98.50 -50.27
C PRO A 251 84.94 -98.61 -49.94
N PRO A 252 84.48 -99.64 -49.19
CA PRO A 252 83.08 -99.79 -48.82
C PRO A 252 82.73 -99.13 -47.47
N ALA A 253 81.43 -99.03 -47.20
CA ALA A 253 80.87 -98.53 -45.94
C ALA A 253 81.13 -99.46 -44.74
N GLY A 254 81.15 -98.87 -43.53
CA GLY A 254 81.19 -99.59 -42.25
C GLY A 254 81.79 -98.70 -41.15
N PRO A 255 80.98 -98.15 -40.21
CA PRO A 255 81.44 -97.12 -39.30
C PRO A 255 82.47 -97.63 -38.28
N SER A 256 83.58 -96.90 -38.18
CA SER A 256 84.59 -97.05 -37.12
C SER A 256 83.98 -96.88 -35.72
N ALA A 257 84.66 -97.36 -34.68
CA ALA A 257 84.24 -97.12 -33.29
C ALA A 257 84.08 -95.62 -32.97
N ALA A 258 84.88 -94.75 -33.60
CA ALA A 258 84.75 -93.30 -33.50
C ALA A 258 83.47 -92.77 -34.19
N GLU A 259 83.06 -93.35 -35.31
CA GLU A 259 81.79 -93.02 -35.97
C GLU A 259 80.60 -93.54 -35.16
N GLN A 260 80.66 -94.75 -34.59
CA GLN A 260 79.63 -95.25 -33.67
C GLN A 260 79.48 -94.33 -32.43
N GLN A 261 80.59 -93.79 -31.91
CA GLN A 261 80.59 -92.88 -30.77
C GLN A 261 80.04 -91.49 -31.15
N LEU A 262 80.35 -90.96 -32.34
CA LEU A 262 79.73 -89.76 -32.89
C LEU A 262 78.24 -89.96 -33.21
N GLN A 263 77.85 -91.16 -33.64
CA GLN A 263 76.47 -91.50 -33.98
C GLN A 263 75.61 -91.66 -32.71
N ALA A 264 76.17 -92.24 -31.64
CA ALA A 264 75.55 -92.22 -30.31
C ALA A 264 75.41 -90.79 -29.75
N GLN A 265 76.40 -89.91 -29.98
CA GLN A 265 76.30 -88.49 -29.63
C GLN A 265 75.25 -87.75 -30.47
N ALA A 266 75.15 -88.04 -31.77
CA ALA A 266 74.12 -87.48 -32.65
C ALA A 266 72.71 -87.93 -32.25
N GLU A 267 72.53 -89.21 -31.92
CA GLU A 267 71.29 -89.74 -31.36
C GLU A 267 70.94 -89.10 -30.00
N GLN A 268 71.94 -88.85 -29.15
CA GLN A 268 71.71 -88.19 -27.87
C GLN A 268 71.30 -86.73 -28.06
N LEU A 269 71.99 -85.98 -28.94
CA LEU A 269 71.63 -84.62 -29.30
C LEU A 269 70.26 -84.54 -30.01
N GLN A 270 69.88 -85.56 -30.78
CA GLN A 270 68.52 -85.68 -31.32
C GLN A 270 67.48 -85.85 -30.21
N LYS A 271 67.70 -86.77 -29.25
CA LYS A 271 66.81 -86.97 -28.09
C LYS A 271 66.72 -85.72 -27.21
N GLU A 272 67.83 -84.98 -27.05
CA GLU A 272 67.87 -83.69 -26.35
C GLU A 272 67.08 -82.61 -27.11
N LEU A 273 67.25 -82.48 -28.43
CA LEU A 273 66.48 -81.58 -29.30
C LEU A 273 64.98 -81.92 -29.32
N GLU A 274 64.62 -83.20 -29.40
CA GLU A 274 63.24 -83.68 -29.31
C GLU A 274 62.63 -83.34 -27.94
N SER A 275 63.39 -83.50 -26.84
CA SER A 275 62.94 -83.13 -25.50
C SER A 275 62.74 -81.61 -25.34
N LEU A 276 63.62 -80.79 -25.93
CA LEU A 276 63.53 -79.32 -25.92
C LEU A 276 62.40 -78.82 -26.82
N ALA A 277 62.18 -79.44 -27.98
CA ALA A 277 61.04 -79.17 -28.85
C ALA A 277 59.71 -79.51 -28.14
N GLY A 278 59.66 -80.65 -27.43
CA GLY A 278 58.52 -81.01 -26.58
C GLY A 278 58.26 -80.02 -25.46
N GLN A 279 59.31 -79.55 -24.77
CA GLN A 279 59.20 -78.51 -23.74
C GLN A 279 58.72 -77.16 -24.29
N LEU A 280 59.27 -76.71 -25.42
CA LEU A 280 58.81 -75.49 -26.11
C LEU A 280 57.36 -75.62 -26.58
N GLN A 281 56.97 -76.78 -27.11
CA GLN A 281 55.61 -77.02 -27.57
C GLN A 281 54.60 -77.10 -26.40
N ALA A 282 55.01 -77.61 -25.24
CA ALA A 282 54.25 -77.49 -24.00
C ALA A 282 54.11 -76.03 -23.56
N GLN A 283 55.21 -75.27 -23.49
CA GLN A 283 55.18 -73.84 -23.14
C GLN A 283 54.32 -72.99 -24.10
N VAL A 284 54.25 -73.35 -25.39
CA VAL A 284 53.34 -72.70 -26.36
C VAL A 284 51.88 -73.07 -26.09
N GLN A 285 51.58 -74.31 -25.71
CA GLN A 285 50.23 -74.71 -25.29
C GLN A 285 49.82 -74.02 -23.98
N ASP A 286 50.72 -73.92 -23.01
CA ASP A 286 50.50 -73.22 -21.74
C ASP A 286 50.27 -71.72 -21.98
N ASN A 287 51.09 -71.06 -22.80
CA ASN A 287 50.87 -69.66 -23.18
C ASN A 287 49.55 -69.46 -23.95
N ALA A 288 49.15 -70.39 -24.81
CA ALA A 288 47.84 -70.34 -25.48
C ALA A 288 46.68 -70.53 -24.48
N GLY A 289 46.85 -71.37 -23.46
CA GLY A 289 45.91 -71.53 -22.35
C GLY A 289 45.79 -70.25 -21.50
N LEU A 290 46.93 -69.68 -21.09
CA LEU A 290 46.99 -68.41 -20.36
C LEU A 290 46.39 -67.25 -21.16
N SER A 291 46.67 -67.16 -22.46
CA SER A 291 46.10 -66.12 -23.34
C SER A 291 44.57 -66.21 -23.42
N ARG A 292 44.01 -67.42 -23.52
CA ARG A 292 42.55 -67.63 -23.45
C ARG A 292 41.98 -67.28 -22.09
N LEU A 293 42.69 -67.59 -21.00
CA LEU A 293 42.27 -67.22 -19.65
C LEU A 293 42.28 -65.69 -19.47
N ASN A 294 43.28 -64.99 -20.01
CA ASN A 294 43.39 -63.54 -19.95
C ASN A 294 42.24 -62.87 -20.73
N GLN A 295 41.95 -63.34 -21.95
CA GLN A 295 40.79 -62.88 -22.72
C GLN A 295 39.45 -63.09 -21.99
N GLN A 296 39.30 -64.19 -21.24
CA GLN A 296 38.13 -64.43 -20.40
C GLN A 296 38.07 -63.52 -19.16
N GLN A 297 39.21 -63.08 -18.63
CA GLN A 297 39.29 -62.08 -17.55
C GLN A 297 39.00 -60.67 -18.07
N GLU A 298 39.59 -60.28 -19.21
CA GLU A 298 39.30 -59.03 -19.93
C GLU A 298 37.80 -58.91 -20.24
N GLN A 299 37.17 -59.96 -20.77
CA GLN A 299 35.72 -59.98 -21.03
C GLN A 299 34.86 -59.83 -19.77
N ARG A 300 35.31 -60.36 -18.62
CA ARG A 300 34.64 -60.18 -17.33
C ARG A 300 34.86 -58.80 -16.73
N LEU A 301 36.05 -58.23 -16.88
CA LEU A 301 36.33 -56.84 -16.48
C LEU A 301 35.44 -55.88 -17.29
N LEU A 302 35.39 -56.01 -18.61
CA LEU A 302 34.50 -55.24 -19.49
C LEU A 302 33.00 -55.41 -19.18
N GLN A 303 32.59 -56.51 -18.55
CA GLN A 303 31.22 -56.70 -18.06
C GLN A 303 31.00 -55.96 -16.73
N LEU A 304 31.91 -56.12 -15.78
CA LEU A 304 31.87 -55.45 -14.47
C LEU A 304 32.01 -53.92 -14.58
N GLU A 305 32.80 -53.43 -15.54
CA GLU A 305 32.95 -52.00 -15.85
C GLU A 305 31.62 -51.43 -16.34
N ARG A 306 30.94 -52.09 -17.29
CA ARG A 306 29.60 -51.67 -17.77
C ARG A 306 28.53 -51.76 -16.68
N GLU A 307 28.60 -52.77 -15.82
CA GLU A 307 27.71 -52.84 -14.64
C GLU A 307 27.98 -51.67 -13.69
N ALA A 308 29.25 -51.31 -13.44
CA ALA A 308 29.62 -50.16 -12.62
C ALA A 308 29.21 -48.82 -13.25
N GLU A 309 29.33 -48.65 -14.57
CA GLU A 309 28.81 -47.50 -15.32
C GLU A 309 27.29 -47.36 -15.15
N LEU A 310 26.55 -48.47 -15.29
CA LEU A 310 25.08 -48.49 -15.08
C LEU A 310 24.68 -48.16 -13.63
N TRP A 311 25.45 -48.65 -12.64
CA TRP A 311 25.24 -48.28 -11.23
C TRP A 311 25.59 -46.81 -10.96
N GLY A 312 26.61 -46.26 -11.63
CA GLY A 312 26.96 -44.84 -11.61
C GLY A 312 25.82 -43.97 -12.14
N SER A 313 25.34 -44.26 -13.35
CA SER A 313 24.20 -43.57 -13.96
C SER A 313 22.95 -43.62 -13.08
N GLN A 314 22.60 -44.79 -12.52
CA GLN A 314 21.48 -44.88 -11.57
C GLN A 314 21.70 -44.11 -10.27
N ALA A 315 22.95 -43.96 -9.79
CA ALA A 315 23.23 -43.15 -8.62
C ALA A 315 23.05 -41.65 -8.92
N GLU A 316 23.45 -41.20 -10.11
CA GLU A 316 23.24 -39.83 -10.57
C GLU A 316 21.76 -39.52 -10.84
N GLU A 317 21.01 -40.42 -11.50
CA GLU A 317 19.54 -40.32 -11.65
C GLU A 317 18.84 -40.17 -10.30
N ARG A 318 19.18 -41.03 -9.32
CA ARG A 318 18.62 -40.96 -7.96
C ARG A 318 19.00 -39.65 -7.26
N LYS A 319 20.21 -39.14 -7.48
CA LYS A 319 20.65 -37.84 -6.95
C LYS A 319 19.84 -36.69 -7.56
N GLN A 320 19.65 -36.68 -8.89
CA GLN A 320 18.84 -35.68 -9.58
C GLN A 320 17.37 -35.68 -9.10
N ILE A 321 16.77 -36.86 -8.89
CA ILE A 321 15.42 -37.01 -8.32
C ILE A 321 15.34 -36.49 -6.87
N LEU A 322 16.38 -36.70 -6.06
CA LEU A 322 16.45 -36.16 -4.69
C LEU A 322 16.68 -34.65 -4.67
N GLU A 323 17.38 -34.09 -5.66
CA GLU A 323 17.58 -32.65 -5.84
C GLU A 323 16.29 -31.97 -6.33
N SER A 324 15.57 -32.57 -7.29
CA SER A 324 14.26 -32.06 -7.74
C SER A 324 13.21 -32.13 -6.63
N MET A 325 13.13 -33.24 -5.89
CA MET A 325 12.24 -33.33 -4.72
C MET A 325 12.58 -32.33 -3.61
N GLN A 326 13.85 -31.90 -3.48
CA GLN A 326 14.22 -30.83 -2.56
C GLN A 326 13.76 -29.46 -3.07
N SER A 327 13.91 -29.14 -4.36
CA SER A 327 13.35 -27.89 -4.93
C SER A 327 11.83 -27.87 -4.88
N ASP A 328 11.17 -28.99 -5.12
CA ASP A 328 9.71 -29.14 -4.97
C ASP A 328 9.30 -28.92 -3.52
N ARG A 329 10.01 -29.53 -2.55
CA ARG A 329 9.70 -29.35 -1.12
C ARG A 329 9.85 -27.88 -0.69
N VAL A 330 10.85 -27.15 -1.20
CA VAL A 330 11.02 -25.71 -0.92
C VAL A 330 9.88 -24.89 -1.55
N THR A 331 9.54 -25.19 -2.80
CA THR A 331 8.47 -24.50 -3.55
C THR A 331 7.10 -24.72 -2.91
N ILE A 332 6.78 -25.96 -2.55
CA ILE A 332 5.57 -26.35 -1.81
C ILE A 332 5.57 -25.69 -0.42
N SER A 333 6.71 -25.65 0.29
CA SER A 333 6.79 -24.98 1.60
C SER A 333 6.48 -23.48 1.50
N ARG A 334 7.00 -22.80 0.46
CA ARG A 334 6.71 -21.39 0.19
C ARG A 334 5.22 -21.17 -0.14
N ALA A 335 4.65 -22.00 -1.01
CA ALA A 335 3.22 -21.94 -1.35
C ALA A 335 2.32 -22.24 -0.14
N LEU A 336 2.71 -23.16 0.75
CA LEU A 336 1.99 -23.47 2.00
C LEU A 336 2.08 -22.34 3.04
N LEU A 337 3.21 -21.62 3.10
CA LEU A 337 3.34 -20.41 3.94
C LEU A 337 2.42 -19.30 3.43
N GLN A 338 2.43 -19.00 2.13
CA GLN A 338 1.51 -18.03 1.52
C GLN A 338 0.03 -18.42 1.72
N ASN A 339 -0.30 -19.72 1.68
CA ASN A 339 -1.64 -20.23 1.98
C ASN A 339 -2.00 -20.24 3.48
N ARG A 340 -1.07 -19.95 4.40
CA ARG A 340 -1.36 -19.65 5.81
C ARG A 340 -1.56 -18.15 5.99
N GLU A 341 -0.64 -17.34 5.48
CA GLU A 341 -0.69 -15.88 5.51
C GLU A 341 -1.99 -15.33 4.91
N LEU A 342 -2.43 -15.86 3.76
CA LEU A 342 -3.73 -15.51 3.16
C LEU A 342 -4.95 -15.96 4.01
N LYS A 343 -4.82 -17.00 4.84
CA LYS A 343 -5.88 -17.44 5.77
C LYS A 343 -5.90 -16.63 7.05
N GLU A 344 -4.73 -16.22 7.53
CA GLU A 344 -4.56 -15.31 8.66
C GLU A 344 -5.14 -13.93 8.29
N GLN A 345 -4.80 -13.39 7.12
CA GLN A 345 -5.44 -12.17 6.58
C GLN A 345 -6.96 -12.31 6.39
N LEU A 346 -7.45 -13.46 5.92
CA LEU A 346 -8.90 -13.72 5.83
C LEU A 346 -9.59 -13.80 7.20
N ALA A 347 -8.91 -14.31 8.23
CA ALA A 347 -9.41 -14.33 9.60
C ALA A 347 -9.41 -12.90 10.20
N GLU A 348 -8.34 -12.14 10.03
CA GLU A 348 -8.25 -10.73 10.46
C GLU A 348 -9.33 -9.86 9.81
N LEU A 349 -9.64 -10.08 8.52
CA LEU A 349 -10.74 -9.43 7.82
C LEU A 349 -12.12 -9.86 8.33
N GLN A 350 -12.30 -11.15 8.69
CA GLN A 350 -13.55 -11.63 9.30
C GLN A 350 -13.75 -11.04 10.70
N ASP A 351 -12.71 -11.04 11.55
CA ASP A 351 -12.73 -10.43 12.88
C ASP A 351 -12.87 -8.91 12.80
N GLY A 352 -12.34 -8.28 11.75
CA GLY A 352 -12.59 -6.87 11.42
C GLY A 352 -14.05 -6.61 11.07
N PHE A 353 -14.65 -7.42 10.20
CA PHE A 353 -16.07 -7.34 9.86
C PHE A 353 -17.00 -7.60 11.05
N VAL A 354 -16.68 -8.57 11.91
CA VAL A 354 -17.46 -8.86 13.12
C VAL A 354 -17.39 -7.71 14.11
N ARG A 355 -16.19 -7.15 14.36
CA ARG A 355 -16.03 -5.94 15.20
C ARG A 355 -16.83 -4.77 14.63
N LEU A 356 -16.60 -4.39 13.37
CA LEU A 356 -17.33 -3.30 12.73
C LEU A 356 -18.85 -3.53 12.71
N SER A 357 -19.33 -4.77 12.58
CA SER A 357 -20.76 -5.07 12.68
C SER A 357 -21.32 -4.95 14.09
N ASN A 358 -20.53 -5.24 15.13
CA ASN A 358 -20.90 -5.04 16.52
C ASN A 358 -20.87 -3.54 16.87
N ASP A 359 -19.80 -2.84 16.50
CA ASP A 359 -19.63 -1.39 16.70
C ASP A 359 -20.79 -0.62 16.05
N ASN A 360 -21.20 -0.99 14.82
CA ASN A 360 -22.39 -0.41 14.17
C ASN A 360 -23.70 -0.75 14.90
N MET A 361 -23.83 -1.94 15.50
CA MET A 361 -25.01 -2.32 16.29
C MET A 361 -25.08 -1.52 17.59
N GLU A 362 -23.95 -1.33 18.28
CA GLU A 362 -23.85 -0.53 19.50
C GLU A 362 -24.11 0.96 19.20
N LEU A 363 -23.46 1.53 18.17
CA LEU A 363 -23.68 2.92 17.75
C LEU A 363 -25.13 3.17 17.31
N THR A 364 -25.77 2.25 16.58
CA THR A 364 -27.19 2.41 16.21
C THR A 364 -28.13 2.23 17.39
N SER A 365 -27.80 1.39 18.37
CA SER A 365 -28.53 1.26 19.63
C SER A 365 -28.43 2.53 20.48
N SER A 366 -27.22 3.07 20.67
CA SER A 366 -26.97 4.34 21.36
C SER A 366 -27.68 5.51 20.66
N LEU A 367 -27.63 5.57 19.33
CA LEU A 367 -28.34 6.58 18.54
C LEU A 367 -29.87 6.49 18.73
N GLN A 368 -30.44 5.28 18.81
CA GLN A 368 -31.87 5.10 19.13
C GLN A 368 -32.19 5.56 20.56
N ALA A 369 -31.33 5.23 21.54
CA ALA A 369 -31.50 5.69 22.92
C ALA A 369 -31.48 7.23 23.03
N GLU A 370 -30.51 7.89 22.39
CA GLU A 370 -30.44 9.37 22.33
C GLU A 370 -31.64 9.98 21.59
N GLN A 371 -32.13 9.35 20.51
CA GLN A 371 -33.37 9.77 19.86
C GLN A 371 -34.59 9.64 20.79
N HIS A 372 -34.67 8.58 21.61
CA HIS A 372 -35.71 8.45 22.63
C HIS A 372 -35.61 9.55 23.71
N VAL A 373 -34.41 9.82 24.24
CA VAL A 373 -34.18 10.90 25.22
C VAL A 373 -34.54 12.27 24.62
N LYS A 374 -34.10 12.56 23.38
CA LYS A 374 -34.48 13.78 22.65
C LYS A 374 -35.99 13.94 22.50
N ASN A 375 -36.70 12.85 22.18
CA ASN A 375 -38.16 12.84 22.07
C ASN A 375 -38.86 13.05 23.42
N GLU A 376 -38.28 12.60 24.52
CA GLU A 376 -38.78 12.93 25.87
C GLU A 376 -38.51 14.39 26.25
N LEU A 377 -37.32 14.91 25.97
CA LEU A 377 -36.98 16.31 26.23
C LEU A 377 -37.88 17.25 25.43
N ALA A 378 -38.17 16.93 24.17
CA ALA A 378 -39.14 17.68 23.36
C ALA A 378 -40.55 17.69 23.98
N LYS A 379 -41.03 16.56 24.52
CA LYS A 379 -42.31 16.50 25.24
C LYS A 379 -42.30 17.33 26.53
N LYS A 380 -41.20 17.25 27.30
CA LYS A 380 -41.01 18.03 28.54
C LYS A 380 -40.96 19.54 28.24
N LEU A 381 -40.31 19.95 27.15
CA LEU A 381 -40.29 21.34 26.68
C LEU A 381 -41.68 21.82 26.23
N GLY A 382 -42.44 21.00 25.50
CA GLY A 382 -43.84 21.29 25.16
C GLY A 382 -44.70 21.55 26.39
N GLN A 383 -44.66 20.64 27.38
CA GLN A 383 -45.38 20.79 28.65
C GLN A 383 -44.97 22.03 29.46
N LEU A 384 -43.72 22.47 29.35
CA LEU A 384 -43.28 23.73 29.96
C LEU A 384 -43.75 24.96 29.17
N GLN A 385 -43.81 24.89 27.84
CA GLN A 385 -44.38 25.95 27.01
C GLN A 385 -45.89 26.11 27.23
N GLU A 386 -46.64 24.99 27.34
CA GLU A 386 -48.07 24.97 27.68
C GLU A 386 -48.31 25.67 29.03
N ARG A 387 -47.60 25.26 30.09
CA ARG A 387 -47.68 25.90 31.42
C ARG A 387 -47.27 27.37 31.43
N LEU A 388 -46.29 27.76 30.61
CA LEU A 388 -45.92 29.17 30.44
C LEU A 388 -46.99 29.97 29.68
N GLY A 389 -47.80 29.33 28.83
CA GLY A 389 -49.01 29.89 28.25
C GLY A 389 -50.10 30.11 29.31
N GLU A 390 -50.46 29.04 30.03
CA GLU A 390 -51.43 29.08 31.14
C GLU A 390 -51.08 30.17 32.17
N LEU A 391 -49.81 30.26 32.58
CA LEU A 391 -49.35 31.27 33.52
C LEU A 391 -49.45 32.69 32.94
N LYS A 392 -49.16 32.91 31.66
CA LYS A 392 -49.34 34.23 31.01
C LYS A 392 -50.82 34.62 30.97
N GLU A 393 -51.70 33.71 30.56
CA GLU A 393 -53.14 33.97 30.53
C GLU A 393 -53.69 34.34 31.92
N THR A 394 -53.28 33.62 32.98
CA THR A 394 -53.68 33.99 34.35
C THR A 394 -53.12 35.33 34.80
N VAL A 395 -51.89 35.70 34.43
CA VAL A 395 -51.29 37.01 34.74
C VAL A 395 -52.00 38.13 33.95
N GLU A 396 -52.34 37.92 32.69
CA GLU A 396 -53.09 38.88 31.88
C GLU A 396 -54.49 39.12 32.45
N LEU A 397 -55.21 38.05 32.81
CA LEU A 397 -56.50 38.14 33.50
C LEU A 397 -56.40 38.90 34.83
N LYS A 398 -55.38 38.63 35.65
CA LYS A 398 -55.15 39.38 36.90
C LYS A 398 -54.73 40.83 36.67
N SER A 399 -54.05 41.14 35.56
CA SER A 399 -53.79 42.53 35.18
C SER A 399 -55.07 43.28 34.80
N GLN A 400 -56.02 42.61 34.11
CA GLN A 400 -57.33 43.18 33.74
C GLN A 400 -58.21 43.38 34.98
N GLU A 401 -58.26 42.41 35.90
CA GLU A 401 -58.90 42.56 37.22
C GLU A 401 -58.33 43.78 37.97
N ALA A 402 -57.01 43.88 38.10
CA ALA A 402 -56.35 44.98 38.79
C ALA A 402 -56.62 46.36 38.14
N GLN A 403 -56.61 46.44 36.80
CA GLN A 403 -56.98 47.65 36.07
C GLN A 403 -58.44 48.04 36.33
N SER A 404 -59.37 47.09 36.37
CA SER A 404 -60.78 47.35 36.66
C SER A 404 -60.99 47.89 38.10
N LEU A 405 -60.27 47.34 39.08
CA LEU A 405 -60.28 47.80 40.47
C LEU A 405 -59.64 49.19 40.61
N GLN A 406 -58.57 49.48 39.86
CA GLN A 406 -57.98 50.81 39.80
C GLN A 406 -58.95 51.83 39.21
N GLN A 407 -59.64 51.51 38.11
CA GLN A 407 -60.66 52.38 37.52
C GLN A 407 -61.80 52.67 38.51
N GLN A 408 -62.26 51.67 39.27
CA GLN A 408 -63.26 51.86 40.34
C GLN A 408 -62.74 52.78 41.45
N ARG A 409 -61.50 52.56 41.94
CA ARG A 409 -60.84 53.44 42.93
C ARG A 409 -60.81 54.89 42.43
N ASP A 410 -60.42 55.10 41.18
CA ASP A 410 -60.23 56.43 40.60
C ASP A 410 -61.58 57.15 40.36
N GLN A 411 -62.66 56.40 40.08
CA GLN A 411 -64.03 56.91 40.10
C GLN A 411 -64.47 57.37 41.51
N TYR A 412 -64.22 56.55 42.54
CA TYR A 412 -64.54 56.93 43.93
C TYR A 412 -63.73 58.15 44.39
N LEU A 413 -62.44 58.25 44.03
CA LEU A 413 -61.62 59.43 44.28
C LEU A 413 -62.18 60.67 43.58
N GLY A 414 -62.64 60.56 42.34
CA GLY A 414 -63.33 61.64 41.63
C GLY A 414 -64.60 62.13 42.34
N HIS A 415 -65.43 61.21 42.83
CA HIS A 415 -66.62 61.56 43.62
C HIS A 415 -66.29 62.23 44.96
N LEU A 416 -65.23 61.78 45.65
CA LEU A 416 -64.75 62.41 46.88
C LEU A 416 -64.20 63.82 46.60
N GLN A 417 -63.47 64.03 45.50
CA GLN A 417 -62.99 65.35 45.09
C GLN A 417 -64.15 66.31 44.76
N GLN A 418 -65.18 65.82 44.05
CA GLN A 418 -66.41 66.59 43.79
C GLN A 418 -67.11 67.02 45.09
N TYR A 419 -67.20 66.12 46.07
CA TYR A 419 -67.77 66.40 47.39
C TYR A 419 -66.95 67.45 48.16
N VAL A 420 -65.63 67.30 48.22
CA VAL A 420 -64.72 68.28 48.85
C VAL A 420 -64.80 69.66 48.19
N ALA A 421 -64.86 69.72 46.86
CA ALA A 421 -65.01 70.97 46.13
C ALA A 421 -66.35 71.67 46.45
N ALA A 422 -67.46 70.92 46.54
CA ALA A 422 -68.75 71.47 46.94
C ALA A 422 -68.73 72.00 48.39
N TYR A 423 -68.06 71.30 49.32
CA TYR A 423 -67.87 71.78 50.69
C TYR A 423 -67.02 73.06 50.77
N GLN A 424 -65.97 73.16 49.96
CA GLN A 424 -65.16 74.38 49.85
C GLN A 424 -65.95 75.57 49.28
N GLN A 425 -66.78 75.33 48.25
CA GLN A 425 -67.69 76.35 47.69
C GLN A 425 -68.72 76.82 48.73
N HIS A 426 -69.33 75.90 49.48
CA HIS A 426 -70.24 76.26 50.57
C HIS A 426 -69.52 77.06 51.68
N ALA A 427 -68.31 76.66 52.08
CA ALA A 427 -67.53 77.39 53.08
C ALA A 427 -67.20 78.83 52.63
N ALA A 428 -66.80 79.02 51.36
CA ALA A 428 -66.56 80.34 50.79
C ALA A 428 -67.84 81.20 50.75
N ALA A 429 -68.99 80.62 50.37
CA ALA A 429 -70.28 81.31 50.39
C ALA A 429 -70.71 81.72 51.82
N TYR A 430 -70.46 80.87 52.82
CA TYR A 430 -70.69 81.23 54.23
C TYR A 430 -69.77 82.38 54.70
N GLN A 431 -68.49 82.39 54.29
CA GLN A 431 -67.57 83.47 54.58
C GLN A 431 -68.02 84.80 53.94
N GLN A 432 -68.45 84.78 52.68
CA GLN A 432 -69.05 85.92 52.00
C GLN A 432 -70.26 86.45 52.78
N LEU A 433 -71.23 85.59 53.12
CA LEU A 433 -72.41 85.96 53.90
C LEU A 433 -72.07 86.53 55.29
N SER A 434 -71.01 86.05 55.95
CA SER A 434 -70.54 86.67 57.20
C SER A 434 -69.94 88.07 56.97
N SER A 435 -69.20 88.28 55.90
CA SER A 435 -68.63 89.60 55.57
C SER A 435 -69.72 90.63 55.18
N GLU A 436 -70.78 90.20 54.49
CA GLU A 436 -71.96 91.01 54.20
C GLU A 436 -72.72 91.37 55.48
N LYS A 437 -72.93 90.39 56.38
CA LYS A 437 -73.53 90.65 57.70
C LYS A 437 -72.70 91.63 58.51
N GLU A 438 -71.38 91.51 58.52
CA GLU A 438 -70.51 92.49 59.18
C GLU A 438 -70.62 93.89 58.56
N ALA A 439 -70.66 93.99 57.23
CA ALA A 439 -70.83 95.27 56.53
C ALA A 439 -72.17 95.92 56.89
N LEU A 440 -73.26 95.14 56.95
CA LEU A 440 -74.57 95.60 57.41
C LEU A 440 -74.56 96.02 58.89
N HIS A 441 -73.89 95.30 59.79
CA HIS A 441 -73.74 95.73 61.18
C HIS A 441 -72.92 97.03 61.31
N LYS A 442 -71.86 97.20 60.52
CA LYS A 442 -71.07 98.44 60.45
C LYS A 442 -71.92 99.59 59.92
N GLN A 443 -72.77 99.36 58.91
CA GLN A 443 -73.72 100.34 58.36
C GLN A 443 -74.80 100.74 59.37
N ILE A 444 -75.40 99.76 60.09
CA ILE A 444 -76.37 100.01 61.15
C ILE A 444 -75.73 100.82 62.28
N LEU A 445 -74.52 100.46 62.72
CA LEU A 445 -73.80 101.20 63.77
C LEU A 445 -73.55 102.65 63.38
N LEU A 446 -73.15 102.91 62.13
CA LEU A 446 -73.02 104.28 61.60
C LEU A 446 -74.38 105.01 61.57
N GLN A 447 -75.47 104.33 61.20
CA GLN A 447 -76.81 104.90 61.21
C GLN A 447 -77.30 105.21 62.63
N THR A 448 -77.00 104.36 63.62
CA THR A 448 -77.25 104.63 65.05
C THR A 448 -76.43 105.83 65.53
N GLN A 449 -75.13 105.90 65.23
CA GLN A 449 -74.29 107.06 65.59
C GLN A 449 -74.80 108.36 64.97
N LEU A 450 -75.35 108.33 63.75
CA LEU A 450 -75.98 109.49 63.12
C LEU A 450 -77.33 109.84 63.78
N MET A 451 -78.14 108.86 64.16
CA MET A 451 -79.36 109.07 64.94
C MET A 451 -79.08 109.64 66.33
N ASP A 452 -78.05 109.15 67.03
CA ASP A 452 -77.63 109.63 68.34
C ASP A 452 -77.13 111.08 68.26
N ARG A 453 -76.40 111.43 67.19
CA ARG A 453 -76.03 112.83 66.89
C ARG A 453 -77.25 113.70 66.64
N LEU A 454 -78.17 113.27 65.77
CA LEU A 454 -79.42 114.00 65.51
C LEU A 454 -80.28 114.17 66.77
N GLN A 455 -80.30 113.19 67.68
CA GLN A 455 -80.98 113.31 68.97
C GLN A 455 -80.23 114.25 69.93
N HIS A 456 -78.90 114.24 69.95
CA HIS A 456 -78.13 115.24 70.70
C HIS A 456 -78.32 116.65 70.14
N GLU A 457 -78.38 116.81 68.81
CA GLU A 457 -78.70 118.07 68.13
C GLU A 457 -80.15 118.51 68.40
N GLU A 458 -81.11 117.59 68.47
CA GLU A 458 -82.51 117.90 68.81
C GLU A 458 -82.66 118.26 70.30
N VAL A 459 -81.92 117.60 71.21
CA VAL A 459 -81.90 117.93 72.65
C VAL A 459 -81.15 119.24 72.89
N GLN A 460 -80.00 119.47 72.24
CA GLN A 460 -79.33 120.77 72.24
C GLN A 460 -80.22 121.84 71.62
N GLY A 461 -80.99 121.54 70.57
CA GLY A 461 -81.98 122.44 69.98
C GLY A 461 -83.13 122.76 70.95
N LYS A 462 -83.65 121.76 71.68
CA LYS A 462 -84.67 121.96 72.72
C LYS A 462 -84.14 122.78 73.89
N VAL A 463 -82.92 122.51 74.35
CA VAL A 463 -82.24 123.31 75.38
C VAL A 463 -81.96 124.72 74.87
N ALA A 464 -81.48 124.90 73.64
CA ALA A 464 -81.26 126.20 73.03
C ALA A 464 -82.57 126.98 72.84
N VAL A 465 -83.69 126.32 72.54
CA VAL A 465 -85.03 126.93 72.50
C VAL A 465 -85.56 127.26 73.90
N GLN A 466 -85.14 126.53 74.94
CA GLN A 466 -85.53 126.77 76.33
C GLN A 466 -84.69 127.90 76.96
N VAL A 467 -83.38 127.92 76.71
CA VAL A 467 -82.44 129.00 77.01
C VAL A 467 -82.83 130.25 76.23
N ALA A 468 -83.08 130.16 74.92
CA ALA A 468 -83.61 131.28 74.14
C ALA A 468 -84.98 131.74 74.63
N ARG A 469 -85.83 130.89 75.23
CA ARG A 469 -87.08 131.34 75.88
C ARG A 469 -86.85 132.13 77.18
N GLN A 470 -85.71 131.97 77.84
CA GLN A 470 -85.29 132.76 79.00
C GLN A 470 -84.55 134.02 78.55
N GLU A 471 -83.58 133.90 77.64
CA GLU A 471 -82.82 135.02 77.07
C GLU A 471 -83.69 135.97 76.24
N LEU A 472 -84.74 135.50 75.57
CA LEU A 472 -85.73 136.36 74.87
C LEU A 472 -86.74 137.02 75.83
N GLN A 473 -86.72 136.71 77.14
CA GLN A 473 -87.35 137.56 78.15
C GLN A 473 -86.43 138.68 78.66
N GLU A 474 -85.10 138.50 78.60
CA GLU A 474 -84.15 139.45 79.20
C GLU A 474 -83.37 140.31 78.19
N THR A 475 -83.25 139.89 76.92
CA THR A 475 -82.48 140.59 75.88
C THR A 475 -83.34 141.32 74.84
N GLN A 476 -84.25 142.17 75.34
CA GLN A 476 -84.89 143.24 74.54
C GLN A 476 -83.87 144.36 74.15
N VAL A 477 -82.61 144.01 73.85
CA VAL A 477 -81.51 144.95 73.63
C VAL A 477 -80.61 144.53 72.47
N ARG A 478 -80.72 145.30 71.38
CA ARG A 478 -79.72 145.54 70.31
C ARG A 478 -79.17 144.33 69.52
N ALA A 479 -79.57 144.30 68.26
CA ALA A 479 -79.06 143.43 67.20
C ALA A 479 -77.54 143.55 66.90
N GLY A 480 -77.00 142.44 66.37
CA GLY A 480 -76.30 142.45 65.08
C GLY A 480 -74.79 142.13 65.07
N GLY A 481 -74.39 141.15 64.26
CA GLY A 481 -73.03 141.08 63.73
C GLY A 481 -72.37 139.69 63.66
N PRO A 482 -71.20 139.56 62.96
CA PRO A 482 -70.85 138.29 62.29
C PRO A 482 -69.37 137.82 62.46
N GLY A 483 -69.05 136.58 62.01
CA GLY A 483 -67.73 136.29 61.39
C GLY A 483 -66.95 135.00 61.71
N ARG A 484 -67.00 134.01 60.80
CA ARG A 484 -65.86 133.44 60.01
C ARG A 484 -64.53 132.92 60.65
N ALA A 485 -64.34 131.58 60.62
CA ALA A 485 -63.09 130.78 60.39
C ALA A 485 -61.90 130.93 61.39
N PRO A 486 -60.76 130.17 61.29
CA PRO A 486 -60.37 128.95 60.51
C PRO A 486 -60.10 127.73 61.48
N GLY A 487 -59.26 126.68 61.30
CA GLY A 487 -58.39 126.12 60.22
C GLY A 487 -57.37 125.05 60.73
N GLU A 488 -56.72 124.28 59.81
CA GLU A 488 -55.36 123.65 59.90
C GLU A 488 -55.04 122.53 60.97
N ASP A 489 -54.13 121.53 60.80
CA ASP A 489 -53.45 120.88 59.63
C ASP A 489 -52.63 119.57 60.01
N LEU A 490 -51.99 118.89 59.01
CA LEU A 490 -50.73 118.06 59.03
C LEU A 490 -50.61 116.55 59.44
N ALA A 491 -50.37 115.67 58.43
CA ALA A 491 -49.11 114.91 58.11
C ALA A 491 -48.53 113.71 58.98
N PRO A 492 -47.44 112.97 58.59
CA PRO A 492 -47.23 112.13 57.38
C PRO A 492 -46.32 110.82 57.49
N VAL A 493 -46.15 110.05 56.36
CA VAL A 493 -44.94 109.25 55.91
C VAL A 493 -44.53 107.95 56.69
N CYS A 494 -43.74 106.93 56.22
CA CYS A 494 -43.61 106.04 55.00
C CYS A 494 -42.87 104.72 55.45
N LEU A 495 -41.88 103.98 54.86
CA LEU A 495 -40.99 103.77 53.65
C LEU A 495 -40.20 102.40 53.96
N LEU A 496 -39.38 101.58 53.22
CA LEU A 496 -38.93 101.16 51.85
C LEU A 496 -38.16 99.77 52.03
N THR A 497 -37.39 99.01 51.20
CA THR A 497 -36.72 99.01 49.84
C THR A 497 -36.51 97.53 49.31
N LEU A 498 -35.50 97.21 48.46
CA LEU A 498 -35.21 95.88 47.81
C LEU A 498 -33.70 95.40 47.84
N PRO A 499 -32.92 95.15 46.75
CA PRO A 499 -32.19 93.87 46.50
C PRO A 499 -30.67 93.98 46.11
N GLY A 500 -30.03 92.92 45.55
CA GLY A 500 -28.76 93.02 44.79
C GLY A 500 -28.01 91.70 44.45
N ASP A 501 -27.29 91.66 43.31
CA ASP A 501 -26.41 90.59 42.77
C ASP A 501 -24.94 91.09 42.61
N GLY A 502 -23.94 90.21 42.35
CA GLY A 502 -22.58 90.62 41.95
C GLY A 502 -21.48 89.52 41.86
N GLU A 503 -20.75 89.48 40.75
CA GLU A 503 -19.88 88.41 40.19
C GLU A 503 -18.39 88.34 40.66
N GLU A 504 -17.70 87.26 40.23
CA GLU A 504 -16.35 87.19 39.58
C GLU A 504 -15.02 86.76 40.29
N GLU A 505 -14.08 86.36 39.41
CA GLU A 505 -12.62 86.05 39.50
C GLU A 505 -12.07 84.62 39.81
N GLU A 506 -10.79 84.42 39.41
CA GLU A 506 -10.02 83.18 39.13
C GLU A 506 -9.07 82.81 40.32
N GLU A 507 -8.10 81.87 40.31
CA GLU A 507 -7.50 80.95 39.33
C GLU A 507 -7.55 79.49 39.89
N GLU A 508 -6.63 78.50 39.82
CA GLU A 508 -5.25 78.27 39.35
C GLU A 508 -5.17 76.85 38.72
N GLU A 509 -4.16 76.51 37.90
CA GLU A 509 -3.81 75.12 37.53
C GLU A 509 -2.46 74.68 38.15
N GLU A 510 -2.35 73.46 38.67
CA GLU A 510 -1.04 72.82 38.96
C GLU A 510 -0.78 71.62 38.03
N GLU A 511 0.19 71.77 37.13
CA GLU A 511 0.90 70.66 36.49
C GLU A 511 2.08 70.21 37.37
N GLU A 512 2.05 69.00 37.92
CA GLU A 512 3.23 68.42 38.58
C GLU A 512 4.09 67.66 37.56
N GLU A 513 5.30 68.16 37.27
CA GLU A 513 6.25 67.54 36.34
C GLU A 513 6.73 66.16 36.81
N THR A 514 6.92 65.21 35.88
CA THR A 514 7.43 63.87 36.22
C THR A 514 8.96 63.85 36.35
N PRO A 515 9.55 63.46 37.51
CA PRO A 515 10.99 63.21 37.62
C PRO A 515 11.39 61.93 36.86
N GLN A 516 12.37 62.03 35.96
CA GLN A 516 12.89 60.85 35.25
C GLN A 516 13.71 59.93 36.17
N ALA A 517 13.16 58.76 36.51
CA ALA A 517 13.90 57.69 37.15
C ALA A 517 14.88 57.04 36.15
N LYS A 518 16.19 57.14 36.42
CA LYS A 518 17.23 56.49 35.61
C LYS A 518 17.26 54.98 35.91
N VAL A 519 16.92 54.16 34.94
CA VAL A 519 17.10 52.70 35.01
C VAL A 519 18.60 52.38 34.83
N PRO A 520 19.24 51.61 35.74
CA PRO A 520 20.63 51.18 35.56
C PRO A 520 20.72 50.14 34.44
N VAL A 521 21.77 50.23 33.61
CA VAL A 521 22.04 49.27 32.54
C VAL A 521 22.87 48.11 33.11
N PRO A 522 22.49 46.84 32.90
CA PRO A 522 23.36 45.70 33.23
C PRO A 522 24.64 45.74 32.38
N GLU A 523 25.80 45.52 32.99
CA GLU A 523 27.10 45.67 32.31
C GLU A 523 27.42 44.49 31.34
N ASP A 524 26.71 43.36 31.48
CA ASP A 524 26.91 42.12 30.71
C ASP A 524 25.96 41.99 29.49
N LEU A 525 26.12 42.86 28.48
CA LEU A 525 25.37 42.77 27.20
C LEU A 525 26.33 42.79 25.99
N GLU A 526 26.82 41.62 25.60
CA GLU A 526 27.89 41.43 24.60
C GLU A 526 27.52 41.80 23.14
N SER A 527 26.26 42.16 22.85
CA SER A 527 25.84 42.53 21.48
C SER A 527 24.92 43.76 21.43
N ARG A 528 25.08 44.56 20.36
CA ARG A 528 24.26 45.75 20.09
C ARG A 528 22.76 45.42 20.00
N GLU A 529 22.42 44.23 19.51
CA GLU A 529 21.04 43.78 19.36
C GLU A 529 20.43 43.34 20.71
N ALA A 530 21.23 42.74 21.61
CA ALA A 530 20.81 42.48 22.98
C ALA A 530 20.54 43.79 23.75
N VAL A 531 21.39 44.82 23.56
CA VAL A 531 21.16 46.15 24.15
C VAL A 531 19.87 46.80 23.62
N VAL A 532 19.65 46.77 22.30
CA VAL A 532 18.43 47.35 21.70
C VAL A 532 17.17 46.58 22.12
N THR A 533 17.20 45.25 22.18
CA THR A 533 16.04 44.45 22.62
C THR A 533 15.76 44.60 24.12
N PHE A 534 16.80 44.76 24.95
CA PHE A 534 16.65 45.12 26.36
C PHE A 534 15.96 46.49 26.52
N PHE A 535 16.44 47.55 25.85
CA PHE A 535 15.80 48.86 25.94
C PHE A 535 14.39 48.90 25.35
N THR A 536 14.13 48.22 24.21
CA THR A 536 12.78 48.15 23.63
C THR A 536 11.79 47.42 24.54
N SER A 537 12.20 46.32 25.16
CA SER A 537 11.34 45.59 26.13
C SER A 537 11.18 46.32 27.47
N ALA A 538 12.20 47.07 27.92
CA ALA A 538 12.10 47.96 29.07
C ALA A 538 11.15 49.14 28.80
N LEU A 539 11.21 49.75 27.61
CA LEU A 539 10.28 50.79 27.16
C LEU A 539 8.84 50.25 27.09
N ALA A 540 8.62 49.10 26.44
CA ALA A 540 7.28 48.49 26.36
C ALA A 540 6.69 48.22 27.77
N ARG A 541 7.48 47.70 28.71
CA ARG A 541 7.06 47.52 30.11
C ARG A 541 6.79 48.84 30.83
N ALA A 542 7.59 49.88 30.60
CA ALA A 542 7.37 51.20 31.17
C ALA A 542 6.12 51.87 30.58
N GLU A 543 5.80 51.66 29.31
CA GLU A 543 4.58 52.13 28.66
C GLU A 543 3.34 51.38 29.14
N GLU A 544 3.45 50.06 29.35
CA GLU A 544 2.41 49.21 29.93
C GLU A 544 2.10 49.63 31.37
N GLU A 545 3.11 49.79 32.24
CA GLU A 545 2.91 50.31 33.60
C GLU A 545 2.39 51.77 33.59
N ARG A 546 2.88 52.63 32.69
CA ARG A 546 2.32 53.98 32.52
C ARG A 546 0.86 53.94 32.03
N ALA A 547 0.45 52.94 31.25
CA ALA A 547 -0.94 52.73 30.85
C ALA A 547 -1.79 52.22 32.02
N ARG A 548 -1.27 51.25 32.79
CA ARG A 548 -1.87 50.67 34.01
C ARG A 548 -2.13 51.73 35.07
N LEU A 549 -1.12 52.53 35.41
CA LEU A 549 -1.21 53.64 36.36
C LEU A 549 -2.19 54.73 35.89
N ARG A 550 -2.20 55.07 34.59
CA ARG A 550 -3.24 55.96 34.01
C ARG A 550 -4.65 55.34 34.08
N GLY A 551 -4.77 54.02 33.99
CA GLY A 551 -6.03 53.29 34.25
C GLY A 551 -6.48 53.45 35.69
N GLN A 552 -5.62 53.11 36.65
CA GLN A 552 -5.89 53.23 38.09
C GLN A 552 -6.20 54.67 38.52
N LEU A 553 -5.50 55.68 37.97
CA LEU A 553 -5.79 57.09 38.25
C LEU A 553 -7.16 57.53 37.71
N ARG A 554 -7.56 57.05 36.53
CA ARG A 554 -8.93 57.28 36.00
C ARG A 554 -9.97 56.59 36.87
N GLU A 555 -9.71 55.37 37.33
CA GLU A 555 -10.61 54.63 38.22
C GLU A 555 -10.75 55.32 39.59
N GLN A 556 -9.66 55.81 40.18
CA GLN A 556 -9.69 56.61 41.41
C GLN A 556 -10.40 57.95 41.19
N LYS A 557 -10.09 58.71 40.13
CA LYS A 557 -10.82 59.96 39.81
C LYS A 557 -12.31 59.69 39.59
N ALA A 558 -12.69 58.55 39.00
CA ALA A 558 -14.09 58.14 38.89
C ALA A 558 -14.72 57.72 40.24
N ARG A 559 -13.96 57.06 41.13
CA ARG A 559 -14.39 56.73 42.50
C ARG A 559 -14.60 58.00 43.34
N CYS A 560 -13.68 58.96 43.29
CA CYS A 560 -13.81 60.25 43.94
C CYS A 560 -15.00 61.05 43.40
N ARG A 561 -15.21 61.07 42.08
CA ARG A 561 -16.43 61.68 41.48
C ARG A 561 -17.73 61.02 41.97
N ARG A 562 -17.78 59.69 42.06
CA ARG A 562 -18.95 58.97 42.64
C ARG A 562 -19.17 59.32 44.11
N LEU A 563 -18.10 59.43 44.91
CA LEU A 563 -18.18 59.83 46.32
C LEU A 563 -18.60 61.30 46.47
N ALA A 564 -18.14 62.21 45.61
CA ALA A 564 -18.54 63.61 45.61
C ALA A 564 -20.04 63.78 45.29
N VAL A 565 -20.57 63.03 44.31
CA VAL A 565 -22.01 63.00 43.99
C VAL A 565 -22.85 62.50 45.17
N LEU A 566 -22.33 61.54 45.96
CA LEU A 566 -22.97 61.05 47.19
C LEU A 566 -22.80 61.99 48.40
N ALA A 567 -21.97 63.04 48.29
CA ALA A 567 -21.66 63.98 49.36
C ALA A 567 -22.35 65.35 49.21
N VAL A 568 -23.10 65.57 48.11
CA VAL A 568 -23.92 66.77 47.94
C VAL A 568 -25.10 66.72 48.92
N PRO A 569 -25.27 67.69 49.84
CA PRO A 569 -26.41 67.71 50.74
C PRO A 569 -27.71 67.96 49.97
N SER A 570 -28.66 67.02 50.07
CA SER A 570 -30.03 67.26 49.61
C SER A 570 -30.71 68.28 50.52
N GLN A 571 -30.77 69.55 50.08
CA GLN A 571 -31.60 70.55 50.76
C GLN A 571 -33.08 70.17 50.58
N GLY A 572 -33.69 69.73 51.68
CA GLY A 572 -35.06 69.23 51.72
C GLY A 572 -35.36 68.67 53.10
N GLU A 573 -35.88 69.52 53.99
CA GLU A 573 -36.25 69.14 55.36
C GLU A 573 -37.48 68.20 55.38
N PRO A 574 -37.48 67.21 56.28
CA PRO A 574 -38.72 66.64 56.79
C PRO A 574 -38.77 66.77 58.32
N GLU A 575 -39.50 67.77 58.83
CA GLU A 575 -39.93 67.76 60.23
C GLU A 575 -40.92 66.59 60.45
N GLY A 576 -40.61 65.68 61.38
CA GLY A 576 -41.44 64.50 61.62
C GLY A 576 -40.91 63.59 62.72
N THR A 577 -41.27 63.86 63.98
CA THR A 577 -40.74 63.14 65.15
C THR A 577 -41.21 61.69 65.27
N SER A 578 -40.28 60.74 65.45
CA SER A 578 -40.34 59.79 66.60
C SER A 578 -39.06 58.96 66.78
N ALA A 579 -38.70 58.72 68.04
CA ALA A 579 -37.81 57.65 68.51
C ALA A 579 -38.54 56.93 69.68
N ALA A 580 -38.27 55.70 70.08
CA ALA A 580 -37.29 54.68 69.67
C ALA A 580 -38.03 53.30 69.62
N GLY A 581 -37.54 52.16 69.14
CA GLY A 581 -36.18 51.76 68.74
C GLY A 581 -35.75 50.52 69.55
N THR A 582 -35.58 49.37 68.87
CA THR A 582 -35.02 48.11 69.42
C THR A 582 -34.32 47.34 68.29
N GLY A 583 -33.23 46.65 68.61
CA GLY A 583 -32.26 46.10 67.66
C GLY A 583 -32.81 45.23 66.52
N GLY A 584 -32.28 45.51 65.33
CA GLY A 584 -32.34 44.69 64.12
C GLY A 584 -31.40 45.29 63.09
N ASP A 585 -30.46 44.51 62.56
CA ASP A 585 -29.50 44.94 61.53
C ASP A 585 -30.20 44.97 60.15
N SER A 586 -31.08 45.97 59.98
CA SER A 586 -32.04 46.04 58.88
C SER A 586 -31.54 46.92 57.74
N VAL A 587 -30.68 46.32 56.90
CA VAL A 587 -30.36 46.78 55.55
C VAL A 587 -31.64 47.24 54.83
N SER A 588 -31.66 48.48 54.32
CA SER A 588 -32.87 49.05 53.72
C SER A 588 -33.34 48.24 52.51
N GLY A 589 -34.65 48.17 52.27
CA GLY A 589 -35.20 47.38 51.15
C GLY A 589 -34.60 47.76 49.79
N GLU A 590 -34.29 49.05 49.61
CA GLU A 590 -33.62 49.59 48.43
C GLU A 590 -32.17 49.10 48.30
N THR A 591 -31.40 49.07 49.39
CA THR A 591 -30.02 48.54 49.37
C THR A 591 -29.99 47.02 49.22
N HIS A 592 -31.02 46.30 49.72
CA HIS A 592 -31.20 44.88 49.44
C HIS A 592 -31.53 44.62 47.96
N GLN A 593 -32.46 45.38 47.36
CA GLN A 593 -32.75 45.28 45.92
C GLN A 593 -31.56 45.67 45.04
N ALA A 594 -30.79 46.69 45.41
CA ALA A 594 -29.57 47.06 44.69
C ALA A 594 -28.49 45.97 44.75
N LEU A 595 -28.33 45.33 45.92
CA LEU A 595 -27.44 44.18 46.09
C LEU A 595 -27.91 42.97 45.28
N GLN A 596 -29.21 42.66 45.32
CA GLN A 596 -29.81 41.57 44.56
C GLN A 596 -29.63 41.78 43.05
N GLY A 597 -29.97 42.96 42.52
CA GLY A 597 -29.78 43.28 41.11
C GLY A 597 -28.31 43.36 40.66
N ALA A 598 -27.37 43.55 41.59
CA ALA A 598 -25.94 43.39 41.32
C ALA A 598 -25.51 41.91 41.32
N MET A 599 -26.05 41.10 42.22
CA MET A 599 -25.82 39.66 42.29
C MET A 599 -26.40 38.92 41.08
N GLU A 600 -27.59 39.31 40.61
CA GLU A 600 -28.21 38.79 39.38
C GLU A 600 -27.34 39.10 38.15
N LYS A 601 -26.85 40.34 37.99
CA LYS A 601 -25.92 40.72 36.91
C LYS A 601 -24.57 40.01 37.00
N LEU A 602 -24.10 39.69 38.20
CA LEU A 602 -22.90 38.88 38.39
C LEU A 602 -23.17 37.42 38.01
N GLN A 603 -24.36 36.90 38.32
CA GLN A 603 -24.78 35.54 37.97
C GLN A 603 -24.98 35.36 36.47
N THR A 604 -25.65 36.29 35.77
CA THR A 604 -25.76 36.22 34.30
C THR A 604 -24.37 36.26 33.66
N ARG A 605 -23.50 37.18 34.08
CA ARG A 605 -22.13 37.27 33.57
C ARG A 605 -21.28 36.03 33.85
N PHE A 606 -21.46 35.35 34.98
CA PHE A 606 -20.83 34.06 35.24
C PHE A 606 -21.36 32.96 34.33
N LEU A 607 -22.67 32.93 34.03
CA LEU A 607 -23.27 31.98 33.11
C LEU A 607 -22.81 32.22 31.66
N GLU A 608 -22.77 33.48 31.23
CA GLU A 608 -22.23 33.93 29.94
C GLU A 608 -20.78 33.46 29.76
N VAL A 609 -19.88 33.82 30.68
CA VAL A 609 -18.46 33.44 30.62
C VAL A 609 -18.25 31.92 30.74
N MET A 610 -19.12 31.20 31.45
CA MET A 610 -19.08 29.73 31.50
C MET A 610 -19.57 29.07 30.20
N ALA A 611 -20.52 29.68 29.49
CA ALA A 611 -20.96 29.25 28.16
C ALA A 611 -19.89 29.54 27.10
N GLU A 612 -19.34 30.76 27.05
CA GLU A 612 -18.20 31.12 26.21
C GLU A 612 -17.02 30.15 26.42
N LYS A 613 -16.73 29.80 27.67
CA LYS A 613 -15.66 28.85 28.03
C LYS A 613 -15.98 27.39 27.66
N ALA A 614 -17.26 27.03 27.51
CA ALA A 614 -17.66 25.71 26.99
C ALA A 614 -17.51 25.68 25.45
N GLU A 615 -18.05 26.68 24.75
CA GLU A 615 -17.92 26.83 23.30
C GLU A 615 -16.44 26.89 22.86
N LEU A 616 -15.60 27.64 23.59
CA LEU A 616 -14.16 27.69 23.33
C LEU A 616 -13.44 26.37 23.61
N ARG A 617 -13.97 25.49 24.47
CA ARG A 617 -13.41 24.15 24.70
C ARG A 617 -13.81 23.19 23.59
N GLU A 618 -15.09 23.13 23.26
CA GLU A 618 -15.60 22.38 22.10
C GLU A 618 -14.84 22.78 20.83
N ARG A 619 -14.57 24.07 20.64
CA ARG A 619 -13.79 24.58 19.49
C ARG A 619 -12.29 24.25 19.54
N VAL A 620 -11.69 24.08 20.72
CA VAL A 620 -10.33 23.55 20.85
C VAL A 620 -10.31 22.05 20.53
N GLU A 621 -11.26 21.28 21.06
CA GLU A 621 -11.38 19.84 20.80
C GLU A 621 -11.65 19.55 19.30
N GLU A 622 -12.48 20.36 18.62
CA GLU A 622 -12.63 20.34 17.16
C GLU A 622 -11.32 20.60 16.40
N LEU A 623 -10.51 21.55 16.88
CA LEU A 623 -9.24 21.90 16.24
C LEU A 623 -8.16 20.85 16.48
N GLU A 624 -8.10 20.27 17.68
CA GLU A 624 -7.22 19.15 18.01
C GLU A 624 -7.56 17.91 17.16
N HIS A 625 -8.85 17.58 17.02
CA HIS A 625 -9.29 16.50 16.11
C HIS A 625 -8.87 16.75 14.65
N ARG A 626 -9.03 17.99 14.15
CA ARG A 626 -8.56 18.35 12.80
C ARG A 626 -7.04 18.30 12.66
N CYS A 627 -6.29 18.66 13.70
CA CYS A 627 -4.83 18.51 13.69
C CYS A 627 -4.42 17.04 13.63
N ILE A 628 -5.10 16.15 14.36
CA ILE A 628 -4.87 14.70 14.30
C ILE A 628 -5.17 14.16 12.89
N GLN A 629 -6.29 14.56 12.28
CA GLN A 629 -6.61 14.20 10.89
C GLN A 629 -5.53 14.67 9.90
N LEU A 630 -5.14 15.95 9.99
CA LEU A 630 -4.10 16.52 9.12
C LEU A 630 -2.71 15.88 9.34
N SER A 631 -2.38 15.41 10.56
CA SER A 631 -1.17 14.60 10.75
C SER A 631 -1.26 13.25 10.07
N GLY A 632 -2.39 12.53 10.15
CA GLY A 632 -2.58 11.26 9.45
C GLY A 632 -2.55 11.41 7.91
N GLU A 633 -3.15 12.48 7.39
CA GLU A 633 -3.02 12.85 5.97
C GLU A 633 -1.55 13.15 5.60
N THR A 634 -0.82 13.86 6.46
CA THR A 634 0.61 14.16 6.23
C THR A 634 1.47 12.89 6.25
N ASP A 635 1.20 11.95 7.17
CA ASP A 635 1.91 10.68 7.28
C ASP A 635 1.67 9.79 6.04
N THR A 636 0.41 9.66 5.57
CA THR A 636 0.10 8.91 4.33
C THR A 636 0.69 9.56 3.07
N ILE A 637 0.80 10.90 3.03
CA ILE A 637 1.58 11.60 1.99
C ILE A 637 3.07 11.26 2.10
N GLY A 638 3.61 11.15 3.32
CA GLY A 638 4.97 10.67 3.58
C GLY A 638 5.23 9.25 3.07
N GLU A 639 4.30 8.32 3.34
CA GLU A 639 4.33 6.96 2.80
C GLU A 639 4.30 6.94 1.27
N TYR A 640 3.42 7.74 0.65
CA TYR A 640 3.35 7.85 -0.81
C TYR A 640 4.65 8.40 -1.41
N ILE A 641 5.27 9.39 -0.77
CA ILE A 641 6.59 9.92 -1.15
C ILE A 641 7.67 8.84 -1.04
N ALA A 642 7.66 8.02 0.03
CA ALA A 642 8.61 6.92 0.20
C ALA A 642 8.43 5.82 -0.87
N LEU A 643 7.19 5.44 -1.16
CA LEU A 643 6.84 4.49 -2.23
C LEU A 643 7.28 5.00 -3.61
N TYR A 644 7.04 6.27 -3.91
CA TYR A 644 7.45 6.89 -5.17
C TYR A 644 8.98 7.00 -5.29
N GLN A 645 9.68 7.29 -4.19
CA GLN A 645 11.15 7.27 -4.16
C GLN A 645 11.72 5.86 -4.42
N ASN A 646 11.12 4.83 -3.82
CA ASN A 646 11.50 3.43 -4.03
C ASN A 646 11.24 2.99 -5.48
N GLN A 647 10.04 3.25 -6.02
CA GLN A 647 9.70 2.95 -7.41
C GLN A 647 10.67 3.65 -8.39
N ARG A 648 11.05 4.91 -8.11
CA ARG A 648 12.05 5.65 -8.89
C ARG A 648 13.47 5.09 -8.76
N ALA A 649 13.83 4.47 -7.63
CA ALA A 649 15.10 3.77 -7.45
C ALA A 649 15.14 2.48 -8.30
N VAL A 650 14.12 1.62 -8.18
CA VAL A 650 14.00 0.37 -8.98
C VAL A 650 13.98 0.65 -10.48
N LEU A 651 13.32 1.73 -10.92
CA LEU A 651 13.36 2.18 -12.31
C LEU A 651 14.78 2.60 -12.74
N LYS A 652 15.52 3.32 -11.90
CA LYS A 652 16.92 3.70 -12.18
C LYS A 652 17.84 2.48 -12.25
N GLU A 653 17.67 1.50 -11.38
CA GLU A 653 18.45 0.26 -11.42
C GLU A 653 18.17 -0.52 -12.72
N ARG A 654 16.90 -0.72 -13.08
CA ARG A 654 16.52 -1.35 -14.36
C ARG A 654 16.99 -0.58 -15.60
N HIS A 655 17.12 0.74 -15.52
CA HIS A 655 17.73 1.53 -16.60
C HIS A 655 19.24 1.31 -16.65
N ARG A 656 19.93 1.32 -15.51
CA ARG A 656 21.36 1.02 -15.43
C ARG A 656 21.68 -0.40 -15.91
N GLU A 657 20.88 -1.41 -15.55
CA GLU A 657 21.03 -2.79 -16.05
C GLU A 657 20.96 -2.85 -17.58
N LYS A 658 20.03 -2.11 -18.18
CA LYS A 658 19.91 -1.99 -19.64
C LYS A 658 21.09 -1.25 -20.26
N GLU A 659 21.56 -0.17 -19.65
CA GLU A 659 22.74 0.58 -20.09
C GLU A 659 24.02 -0.25 -20.00
N GLU A 660 24.19 -1.05 -18.94
CA GLU A 660 25.28 -2.04 -18.82
C GLU A 660 25.17 -3.13 -19.88
N TYR A 661 23.97 -3.67 -20.14
CA TYR A 661 23.77 -4.66 -21.20
C TYR A 661 24.06 -4.10 -22.60
N ILE A 662 23.58 -2.89 -22.92
CA ILE A 662 23.87 -2.19 -24.18
C ILE A 662 25.38 -1.93 -24.31
N SER A 663 26.04 -1.56 -23.21
CA SER A 663 27.49 -1.33 -23.20
C SER A 663 28.29 -2.61 -23.45
N ARG A 664 27.89 -3.74 -22.85
CA ARG A 664 28.49 -5.06 -23.11
C ARG A 664 28.27 -5.50 -24.56
N LEU A 665 27.05 -5.36 -25.08
CA LEU A 665 26.73 -5.68 -26.47
C LEU A 665 27.49 -4.79 -27.47
N ALA A 666 27.75 -3.53 -27.13
CA ALA A 666 28.59 -2.63 -27.93
C ALA A 666 30.08 -3.05 -27.89
N GLN A 667 30.58 -3.52 -26.74
CA GLN A 667 31.91 -4.10 -26.62
C GLN A 667 32.02 -5.40 -27.43
N ASP A 668 31.10 -6.35 -27.27
CA ASP A 668 31.08 -7.62 -28.02
C ASP A 668 31.04 -7.40 -29.55
N LYS A 669 30.34 -6.35 -29.99
CA LYS A 669 30.30 -5.94 -31.41
C LYS A 669 31.63 -5.38 -31.91
N GLU A 670 32.35 -4.62 -31.09
CA GLU A 670 33.67 -4.08 -31.45
C GLU A 670 34.76 -5.18 -31.36
N ASP A 671 34.71 -6.05 -30.35
CA ASP A 671 35.52 -7.28 -30.25
C ASP A 671 35.36 -8.14 -31.52
N MET A 672 34.11 -8.37 -31.97
CA MET A 672 33.80 -9.11 -33.19
C MET A 672 34.33 -8.40 -34.45
N LYS A 673 34.23 -7.06 -34.51
CA LYS A 673 34.75 -6.24 -35.61
C LYS A 673 36.29 -6.29 -35.68
N ILE A 674 36.98 -6.32 -34.54
CA ILE A 674 38.43 -6.54 -34.48
C ILE A 674 38.78 -7.92 -35.02
N LYS A 675 38.11 -8.99 -34.55
CA LYS A 675 38.34 -10.36 -35.07
C LYS A 675 38.07 -10.50 -36.57
N LEU A 676 37.09 -9.77 -37.12
CA LEU A 676 36.83 -9.75 -38.56
C LEU A 676 37.92 -9.01 -39.36
N LEU A 677 38.54 -7.97 -38.79
CA LEU A 677 39.69 -7.29 -39.40
C LEU A 677 40.97 -8.15 -39.34
N GLU A 678 41.23 -8.82 -38.21
CA GLU A 678 42.30 -9.82 -38.07
C GLU A 678 42.14 -10.97 -39.09
N LEU A 679 40.92 -11.46 -39.27
CA LEU A 679 40.59 -12.47 -40.26
C LEU A 679 40.84 -11.97 -41.70
N GLN A 680 40.45 -10.73 -42.00
CA GLN A 680 40.70 -10.11 -43.30
C GLN A 680 42.21 -9.94 -43.58
N GLU A 681 43.00 -9.55 -42.57
CA GLU A 681 44.45 -9.43 -42.69
C GLU A 681 45.12 -10.80 -42.91
N LEU A 682 44.76 -11.82 -42.12
CA LEU A 682 45.28 -13.18 -42.29
C LEU A 682 44.92 -13.77 -43.67
N VAL A 683 43.72 -13.48 -44.20
CA VAL A 683 43.33 -13.89 -45.56
C VAL A 683 44.14 -13.15 -46.63
N LEU A 684 44.42 -11.86 -46.46
CA LEU A 684 45.31 -11.10 -47.34
C LEU A 684 46.75 -11.65 -47.30
N GLN A 685 47.26 -12.00 -46.12
CA GLN A 685 48.57 -12.64 -45.94
C GLN A 685 48.60 -14.01 -46.65
N LEU A 686 47.59 -14.87 -46.46
CA LEU A 686 47.50 -16.19 -47.11
C LEU A 686 47.39 -16.09 -48.64
N VAL A 687 46.70 -15.07 -49.17
CA VAL A 687 46.67 -14.78 -50.61
C VAL A 687 48.04 -14.30 -51.10
N GLY A 688 48.73 -13.44 -50.34
CA GLY A 688 50.10 -13.01 -50.62
C GLY A 688 51.09 -14.18 -50.67
N GLU A 689 51.10 -15.04 -49.65
CA GLU A 689 51.85 -16.29 -49.62
C GLU A 689 51.58 -17.14 -50.87
N ARG A 690 50.30 -17.34 -51.21
CA ARG A 690 49.90 -18.13 -52.38
C ARG A 690 50.39 -17.50 -53.69
N SER A 691 50.33 -16.18 -53.82
CA SER A 691 50.87 -15.45 -54.98
C SER A 691 52.39 -15.53 -55.06
N GLU A 692 53.12 -15.50 -53.94
CA GLU A 692 54.56 -15.77 -53.92
C GLU A 692 54.88 -17.21 -54.33
N TRP A 693 54.16 -18.21 -53.81
CA TRP A 693 54.33 -19.60 -54.21
C TRP A 693 54.06 -19.80 -55.71
N GLN A 694 53.00 -19.18 -56.25
CA GLN A 694 52.70 -19.20 -57.68
C GLN A 694 53.81 -18.50 -58.50
N GLY A 695 54.33 -17.36 -58.04
CA GLY A 695 55.46 -16.68 -58.68
C GLY A 695 56.73 -17.52 -58.70
N ARG A 696 57.04 -18.21 -57.59
CA ARG A 696 58.19 -19.13 -57.49
C ARG A 696 58.04 -20.36 -58.40
N VAL A 697 56.82 -20.89 -58.54
CA VAL A 697 56.52 -22.02 -59.45
C VAL A 697 56.58 -21.58 -60.92
N LEU A 698 56.04 -20.41 -61.27
CA LEU A 698 56.13 -19.84 -62.61
C LEU A 698 57.59 -19.54 -63.01
N ALA A 699 58.41 -19.05 -62.07
CA ALA A 699 59.84 -18.83 -62.29
C ALA A 699 60.67 -20.13 -62.37
N ALA A 700 60.09 -21.29 -62.06
CA ALA A 700 60.75 -22.60 -62.12
C ALA A 700 60.34 -23.45 -63.34
N ALA A 701 59.44 -22.97 -64.20
CA ALA A 701 59.01 -23.66 -65.41
C ALA A 701 60.01 -23.40 -66.57
N PRO A 702 60.60 -24.44 -67.19
CA PRO A 702 61.53 -24.27 -68.31
C PRO A 702 60.82 -24.01 -69.65
N ASP A 703 61.53 -23.31 -70.54
CA ASP A 703 61.06 -22.89 -71.86
C ASP A 703 60.44 -24.00 -72.73
N ARG A 704 59.22 -23.74 -73.22
CA ARG A 704 58.76 -24.16 -74.55
C ARG A 704 57.84 -23.11 -75.16
N ALA A 705 58.41 -22.25 -75.99
CA ALA A 705 57.65 -21.46 -76.95
C ALA A 705 57.18 -22.36 -78.11
N ASP A 706 55.95 -22.11 -78.59
CA ASP A 706 55.64 -21.99 -80.04
C ASP A 706 54.17 -21.55 -80.23
N HIS A 707 54.00 -20.25 -80.54
CA HIS A 707 52.97 -19.59 -81.38
C HIS A 707 51.47 -20.05 -81.44
N PRO A 708 50.54 -19.14 -81.79
CA PRO A 708 50.41 -17.72 -81.43
C PRO A 708 48.97 -17.35 -80.96
N ALA A 709 48.78 -16.17 -80.37
CA ALA A 709 47.46 -15.66 -79.99
C ALA A 709 46.62 -15.18 -81.19
N PRO A 710 45.28 -15.15 -81.05
CA PRO A 710 44.57 -13.94 -81.42
C PRO A 710 43.51 -13.46 -80.38
N ALA A 711 43.48 -12.13 -80.21
CA ALA A 711 42.33 -11.28 -79.84
C ALA A 711 41.34 -11.72 -78.73
N ALA A 712 41.35 -10.98 -77.62
CA ALA A 712 40.20 -10.86 -76.73
C ALA A 712 39.29 -9.68 -77.15
N PRO A 713 37.95 -9.82 -77.10
CA PRO A 713 37.04 -8.73 -76.73
C PRO A 713 36.99 -8.68 -75.18
N ALA A 714 37.40 -7.56 -74.56
CA ALA A 714 36.59 -6.36 -74.37
C ALA A 714 35.44 -6.56 -73.36
N LEU A 715 35.70 -6.15 -72.11
CA LEU A 715 34.67 -5.92 -71.10
C LEU A 715 33.76 -4.74 -71.54
N GLN A 716 32.46 -4.85 -71.30
CA GLN A 716 31.51 -3.74 -71.33
C GLN A 716 30.51 -3.87 -70.19
N ASP A 717 30.15 -2.73 -69.60
CA ASP A 717 29.32 -2.65 -68.39
C ASP A 717 27.83 -2.86 -68.65
N ALA A 718 27.19 -3.63 -67.76
CA ALA A 718 25.78 -3.54 -67.39
C ALA A 718 25.65 -4.12 -65.96
N ALA A 719 25.53 -3.31 -64.90
CA ALA A 719 24.38 -2.51 -64.47
C ALA A 719 23.37 -3.29 -63.62
N ASP A 720 23.13 -2.75 -62.41
CA ASP A 720 22.02 -2.96 -61.46
C ASP A 720 21.64 -4.38 -60.96
N PRO A 721 21.95 -4.70 -59.69
CA PRO A 721 21.36 -5.83 -58.98
C PRO A 721 20.11 -5.41 -58.18
N GLN A 722 18.90 -5.61 -58.73
CA GLN A 722 17.65 -5.55 -57.96
C GLN A 722 16.69 -6.72 -58.22
N ALA A 723 17.16 -7.93 -57.90
CA ALA A 723 16.34 -9.10 -57.59
C ALA A 723 17.11 -9.96 -56.56
N GLY A 724 16.48 -10.72 -55.67
CA GLY A 724 15.04 -10.96 -55.53
C GLY A 724 14.74 -12.45 -55.40
N LEU A 725 14.92 -12.98 -54.17
CA LEU A 725 14.42 -14.27 -53.66
C LEU A 725 14.49 -15.50 -54.60
N GLY A 726 15.46 -16.37 -54.35
CA GLY A 726 15.46 -17.75 -54.85
C GLY A 726 15.70 -18.73 -53.71
N GLU A 727 14.64 -19.34 -53.17
CA GLU A 727 14.75 -20.48 -52.27
C GLU A 727 15.26 -21.71 -53.05
N VAL A 728 16.17 -22.48 -52.45
CA VAL A 728 16.49 -23.84 -52.92
C VAL A 728 16.44 -24.76 -51.70
N SER A 729 15.50 -25.70 -51.73
CA SER A 729 15.26 -26.64 -50.63
C SER A 729 16.31 -27.76 -50.58
N LEU A 730 16.52 -28.31 -49.38
CA LEU A 730 17.42 -29.43 -49.14
C LEU A 730 16.74 -30.77 -49.46
N ALA A 731 17.24 -31.50 -50.46
CA ALA A 731 16.96 -32.91 -50.70
C ALA A 731 18.12 -33.58 -51.49
N ASP A 732 18.16 -34.91 -51.45
CA ASP A 732 18.97 -35.81 -52.28
C ASP A 732 20.49 -35.56 -52.37
N THR A 733 21.22 -36.05 -51.35
CA THR A 733 22.63 -36.41 -51.50
C THR A 733 22.74 -37.91 -51.80
N VAL A 734 23.13 -38.26 -53.03
CA VAL A 734 23.38 -39.64 -53.46
C VAL A 734 24.89 -39.85 -53.57
N GLU A 735 25.43 -40.93 -52.99
CA GLU A 735 26.85 -41.32 -53.19
C GLU A 735 27.15 -41.62 -54.66
N PRO A 736 28.41 -41.36 -55.08
CA PRO A 736 29.17 -42.47 -55.63
C PRO A 736 30.53 -42.66 -54.94
N ALA A 737 31.00 -43.92 -54.92
CA ALA A 737 32.13 -44.35 -54.09
C ALA A 737 33.51 -44.28 -54.77
N ARG A 738 34.54 -44.13 -53.91
CA ARG A 738 35.96 -44.56 -54.03
C ARG A 738 36.73 -44.28 -55.34
N GLY A 739 37.84 -43.53 -55.19
CA GLY A 739 38.88 -43.38 -56.20
C GLY A 739 40.30 -43.24 -55.62
N GLU A 740 40.80 -44.30 -54.97
CA GLU A 740 42.21 -44.58 -54.60
C GLU A 740 43.01 -43.52 -53.82
N ALA A 741 44.26 -43.85 -53.47
CA ALA A 741 45.05 -43.17 -52.44
C ALA A 741 46.17 -42.28 -53.01
N GLY A 742 46.43 -41.16 -52.32
CA GLY A 742 47.57 -40.28 -52.57
C GLY A 742 48.00 -39.56 -51.29
N GLU A 743 48.95 -40.13 -50.55
CA GLU A 743 49.54 -39.49 -49.36
C GLU A 743 50.44 -38.31 -49.78
N GLY A 744 49.87 -37.10 -49.76
CA GLY A 744 50.55 -35.87 -50.17
C GLY A 744 50.67 -34.83 -49.06
N SER A 745 51.76 -34.93 -48.26
CA SER A 745 52.33 -33.87 -47.40
C SER A 745 51.35 -32.85 -46.78
N SER A 746 50.94 -33.08 -45.52
CA SER A 746 50.06 -32.21 -44.73
C SER A 746 50.72 -30.92 -44.21
N THR A 747 51.41 -30.18 -45.08
CA THR A 747 51.92 -28.82 -44.81
C THR A 747 50.75 -27.82 -44.82
N GLN A 748 49.97 -27.79 -43.74
CA GLN A 748 49.00 -26.72 -43.50
C GLN A 748 49.78 -25.43 -43.20
N ASN A 749 49.59 -24.36 -43.99
CA ASN A 749 50.22 -23.07 -43.69
C ASN A 749 49.80 -22.61 -42.29
N PRO A 750 50.72 -22.05 -41.47
CA PRO A 750 50.40 -21.61 -40.12
C PRO A 750 49.28 -20.55 -40.13
N THR A 751 49.34 -19.63 -41.09
CA THR A 751 48.32 -18.61 -41.40
C THR A 751 46.93 -19.22 -41.63
N ALA A 752 46.84 -20.37 -42.32
CA ALA A 752 45.59 -21.07 -42.53
C ALA A 752 45.06 -21.77 -41.26
N GLN A 753 45.94 -22.30 -40.41
CA GLN A 753 45.54 -22.80 -39.08
C GLN A 753 45.04 -21.66 -38.18
N GLN A 754 45.68 -20.50 -38.25
CA GLN A 754 45.32 -19.29 -37.51
C GLN A 754 43.94 -18.75 -37.94
N ILE A 755 43.67 -18.74 -39.26
CA ILE A 755 42.33 -18.48 -39.83
C ILE A 755 41.29 -19.47 -39.29
N MET A 756 41.56 -20.79 -39.32
CA MET A 756 40.59 -21.78 -38.82
C MET A 756 40.36 -21.69 -37.30
N LYS A 757 41.36 -21.26 -36.52
CA LYS A 757 41.17 -20.97 -35.09
C LYS A 757 40.30 -19.74 -34.89
N LEU A 758 40.60 -18.64 -35.57
CA LEU A 758 39.86 -17.37 -35.45
C LEU A 758 38.40 -17.52 -35.92
N LEU A 759 38.17 -18.24 -37.02
CA LEU A 759 36.83 -18.61 -37.47
C LEU A 759 36.06 -19.41 -36.41
N ARG A 760 36.70 -20.37 -35.73
CA ARG A 760 36.07 -21.14 -34.64
C ARG A 760 35.71 -20.25 -33.45
N GLU A 761 36.53 -19.24 -33.13
CA GLU A 761 36.24 -18.26 -32.08
C GLU A 761 35.21 -17.19 -32.47
N ILE A 762 34.94 -17.01 -33.76
CA ILE A 762 33.85 -16.18 -34.29
C ILE A 762 32.53 -16.99 -34.34
N GLN A 763 32.62 -18.28 -34.71
CA GLN A 763 31.50 -19.21 -34.82
C GLN A 763 30.99 -19.71 -33.46
N HIS A 764 31.86 -19.72 -32.45
CA HIS A 764 31.52 -19.97 -31.05
C HIS A 764 32.05 -18.81 -30.18
N PRO A 765 31.35 -17.65 -30.17
CA PRO A 765 31.66 -16.57 -29.25
C PRO A 765 31.48 -17.08 -27.82
N GLN A 766 32.53 -16.96 -27.01
CA GLN A 766 32.61 -17.60 -25.70
C GLN A 766 31.58 -17.00 -24.74
N GLU A 767 30.60 -17.80 -24.29
CA GLU A 767 29.53 -17.35 -23.39
C GLU A 767 30.13 -16.82 -22.06
N ARG A 768 30.12 -15.49 -21.90
CA ARG A 768 30.60 -14.80 -20.71
C ARG A 768 29.57 -15.03 -19.58
N PRO A 769 29.93 -15.63 -18.43
CA PRO A 769 28.95 -15.97 -17.39
C PRO A 769 28.20 -14.74 -16.85
N GLY A 770 26.88 -14.76 -16.91
CA GLY A 770 26.04 -13.64 -16.43
C GLY A 770 24.66 -13.51 -17.06
N LEU A 771 24.42 -14.16 -18.21
CA LEU A 771 23.09 -14.30 -18.79
C LEU A 771 22.52 -15.69 -18.44
N GLY A 772 21.32 -15.72 -17.87
CA GLY A 772 20.50 -16.92 -17.91
C GLY A 772 20.02 -17.18 -19.34
N THR A 773 19.75 -18.44 -19.67
CA THR A 773 19.31 -18.87 -21.00
C THR A 773 17.95 -18.27 -21.38
N ASN A 774 17.96 -17.11 -22.03
CA ASN A 774 16.78 -16.53 -22.67
C ASN A 774 16.68 -17.06 -24.11
N PRO A 775 15.67 -17.87 -24.47
CA PRO A 775 15.40 -18.19 -25.86
C PRO A 775 14.99 -16.92 -26.62
N CYS A 776 15.38 -16.80 -27.89
CA CYS A 776 14.98 -15.67 -28.73
C CYS A 776 13.48 -15.74 -29.03
N ILE A 777 12.66 -14.97 -28.29
CA ILE A 777 11.22 -14.86 -28.51
C ILE A 777 10.97 -14.15 -29.86
N PRO A 778 10.30 -14.79 -30.84
CA PRO A 778 9.98 -14.14 -32.11
C PRO A 778 8.78 -13.18 -31.92
N PHE A 779 8.98 -11.89 -32.16
CA PHE A 779 7.91 -10.90 -32.08
C PHE A 779 6.95 -11.01 -33.29
N PHE A 780 5.83 -11.69 -33.09
CA PHE A 780 4.69 -11.65 -34.02
C PHE A 780 3.60 -10.72 -33.51
N TYR A 781 3.35 -9.63 -34.23
CA TYR A 781 2.20 -8.76 -33.99
C TYR A 781 0.93 -9.36 -34.60
N ARG A 782 -0.10 -9.51 -33.78
CA ARG A 782 -1.50 -9.60 -34.23
C ARG A 782 -2.32 -8.72 -33.29
N ALA A 783 -3.02 -7.74 -33.86
CA ALA A 783 -3.99 -6.95 -33.09
C ALA A 783 -5.19 -7.83 -32.72
N ASP A 784 -5.70 -7.65 -31.51
CA ASP A 784 -6.99 -8.16 -31.05
C ASP A 784 -8.07 -7.09 -31.29
N GLU A 785 -9.35 -7.44 -31.27
CA GLU A 785 -10.48 -6.61 -31.77
C GLU A 785 -10.77 -5.33 -30.94
N HIS A 786 -9.86 -4.95 -30.04
CA HIS A 786 -9.99 -3.86 -29.06
C HIS A 786 -8.76 -2.92 -29.01
N ASP A 787 -7.82 -3.02 -29.97
CA ASP A 787 -6.57 -2.23 -30.06
C ASP A 787 -5.60 -2.30 -28.84
N GLU A 788 -5.85 -3.19 -27.87
CA GLU A 788 -4.95 -3.41 -26.73
C GLU A 788 -3.74 -4.32 -27.08
N VAL A 789 -2.54 -3.75 -27.15
CA VAL A 789 -1.29 -4.51 -27.38
C VAL A 789 -0.86 -5.26 -26.11
N LYS A 790 -1.39 -6.48 -25.93
CA LYS A 790 -1.03 -7.39 -24.83
C LYS A 790 0.29 -8.11 -25.13
N ILE A 791 1.38 -7.62 -24.55
CA ILE A 791 2.68 -8.30 -24.55
C ILE A 791 2.60 -9.48 -23.57
N LEU A 792 2.29 -10.68 -24.06
CA LEU A 792 2.55 -11.90 -23.30
C LEU A 792 4.05 -12.20 -23.31
N ILE A 793 4.65 -12.21 -22.13
CA ILE A 793 5.93 -12.85 -21.84
C ILE A 793 5.60 -14.27 -21.38
N VAL A 794 6.27 -15.27 -21.96
CA VAL A 794 6.22 -16.69 -21.58
C VAL A 794 7.60 -17.08 -21.04
#